data_AF-A0A5E6T9T1-F1
#
_entry.id   AF-A0A5E6T9T1-F1
#
_cell.length_a   1.000
_cell.length_b   1.000
_cell.length_c   1.000
_cell.angle_alpha   90.00
_cell.angle_beta   90.00
_cell.angle_gamma   90.00
#
_symmetry.space_group_name_H-M   'P 1'
#
loop_
_entity.id
_entity.type
_entity.pdbx_description
1 polymer ?
#
loop_
_entity_poly.entity_id
_entity_poly.type
_entity_poly.pdbx_seq_one_letter_code
_entity_poly.pdbx_strand_id
1 'polypeptide(L)'
;MAVEESHVNRRLQELFKDSDNQLKVDDAAKIVGCWKALAKQGLTDDLVGDNEPMKRAVAFCQVIEPSNNRKGAHKVSSKNIAGMFQAVVEAYQNSEQIDDASQLICEAEHVDGSMNASEKDTKLVWLKADAPERTCRILSNVRCLSEGVDVPALDAVLFLTPRNSQIDVVQSVGRVMRNAPGKKRGYVVLPVVIPAGMEPHEALNDNQTYKVVWQVLQALRSHDDRFDAMVNKLDLTGHDPRKMEVIAITDKVEKRQKRSDATRNKNAGKDQFGIGSQSKHDSHGQMTQQGDLTYEVGELERAIYAKVVQKCGNRHHWEDWAKDIARIAHTHIDRIQAILEDPANTTEKAAFNAFATELRDDLNDSISDGEIIEMLAQHLITKPVFDALFEDYSFAQHNPMSKAMQNVLDVLNEHRLDKEADTLESFYASVRERAQGIDNAQGKQRIIKELYDKFFNGAFPNLAKRLGIVYTPVEVVDFIIHSVNDVLKREFGQTLGSDGVHIIDPFTGTGTFITRLLQSGLMTTDQIKKKYKGEIHANELVLLAYYIAAINIEAVYHSLVGGDYVPFEGICLTDTFQMYEKDDLVNELLVQNSARRTRQKNLDIRVIIGNPPYSVGQKSENDNNDNVVYPHLDSRIRETYVARSNATLSKNLYDSYIRAIRWASDRIGDSGVVGYVSGSGFVEKPAMDGMRKALAEEFTNMYVLNMRGDIRKNMLSKGRAKEGHNIFGSGSMTGIAITLFVKNPDAKLHGQIYYHDIGDDLSQSEKLKKLSSLIGMSGITATNAWENIIPDGHGDWLQQRDGSFNDFIVLGDKKKGGAKLFENFSQGILTARDSWCYNASKLSVGANMERMIDFYNAEIIRFNVAHIGLDKKAREEKVDGFINTDPTQISWTHNVKQELSKNRRLSFDVTALTPSLYRPFTKQWLYYSRGLNERVYQMPRIFPDAMAENLVICVSGIGSRSGFSALMSNTLPNFDSLEKSQCFPLYLYDVVDEDLGTQGDLLSVSTKPVRQRRDAVTDEGLAHFHKAYPGKHISKEDVFFYVYGLLHSPEYRDRYADNLAKELPCIPCVQTAEGFWGFSKAGRSLAELHINYESAELFPAKVSGGSAAGDFRVEKMKYGKKGKNKDLSTLHYNDKVSITDIPLTAYEYIVGGKPALDWVVDRQCVKTDKASGIVNDANEWAIETMKNPKYPLELFLRVITVSLETMKIVESLPPLDI
;
A
#
# COMPACT_ATOMS: atom_id res chain seq x y z
N MET A 1 -19.80 33.51 14.40
CA MET A 1 -19.25 34.80 13.92
C MET A 1 -17.75 34.81 14.18
N ALA A 2 -16.93 34.99 13.16
CA ALA A 2 -15.49 35.19 13.29
C ALA A 2 -15.16 36.65 12.98
N VAL A 3 -14.61 37.39 13.95
CA VAL A 3 -14.38 38.84 13.86
C VAL A 3 -12.88 39.11 13.92
N GLU A 4 -12.34 39.79 12.92
CA GLU A 4 -10.93 40.17 12.92
C GLU A 4 -10.68 41.34 13.88
N GLU A 5 -9.71 41.19 14.78
CA GLU A 5 -9.38 42.21 15.77
C GLU A 5 -8.94 43.53 15.12
N SER A 6 -8.18 43.45 14.02
CA SER A 6 -7.70 44.60 13.24
C SER A 6 -8.84 45.46 12.68
N HIS A 7 -9.89 44.80 12.17
CA HIS A 7 -11.08 45.43 11.57
C HIS A 7 -11.86 46.27 12.59
N VAL A 8 -11.99 45.76 13.81
CA VAL A 8 -12.70 46.42 14.91
C VAL A 8 -11.83 47.54 15.51
N ASN A 9 -10.54 47.28 15.71
CA ASN A 9 -9.61 48.26 16.25
C ASN A 9 -9.55 49.53 15.38
N ARG A 10 -9.54 49.39 14.05
CA ARG A 10 -9.51 50.52 13.11
C ARG A 10 -10.78 51.40 13.16
N ARG A 11 -11.95 50.79 13.35
CA ARG A 11 -13.26 51.49 13.35
C ARG A 11 -13.61 52.12 14.69
N LEU A 12 -13.12 51.56 15.79
CA LEU A 12 -13.45 52.00 17.15
C LEU A 12 -12.31 52.76 17.84
N GLN A 13 -11.32 53.28 17.09
CA GLN A 13 -10.16 53.98 17.66
C GLN A 13 -10.53 55.14 18.58
N GLU A 14 -11.57 55.90 18.27
CA GLU A 14 -12.01 57.04 19.10
C GLU A 14 -12.54 56.58 20.46
N LEU A 15 -13.25 55.45 20.49
CA LEU A 15 -13.82 54.87 21.70
C LEU A 15 -12.74 54.22 22.60
N PHE A 16 -11.62 53.78 22.02
CA PHE A 16 -10.45 53.28 22.75
C PHE A 16 -9.49 54.38 23.24
N LYS A 17 -9.63 55.64 22.79
CA LYS A 17 -8.78 56.77 23.24
C LYS A 17 -9.21 57.36 24.58
N ASP A 18 -10.44 57.11 25.01
CA ASP A 18 -10.99 57.66 26.25
C ASP A 18 -10.34 56.99 27.47
N SER A 19 -9.66 57.79 28.29
CA SER A 19 -8.86 57.33 29.44
C SER A 19 -9.68 56.75 30.60
N ASP A 20 -10.99 56.99 30.64
CA ASP A 20 -11.92 56.39 31.61
C ASP A 20 -12.50 55.04 31.14
N ASN A 21 -12.16 54.59 29.93
CA ASN A 21 -12.77 53.41 29.33
C ASN A 21 -11.95 52.13 29.59
N GLN A 22 -12.52 51.16 30.33
CA GLN A 22 -11.89 49.86 30.63
C GLN A 22 -12.01 48.83 29.48
N LEU A 23 -12.48 49.24 28.30
CA LEU A 23 -12.79 48.37 27.18
C LEU A 23 -11.54 47.78 26.51
N LYS A 24 -11.54 46.46 26.36
CA LYS A 24 -10.56 45.77 25.52
C LYS A 24 -11.13 45.53 24.12
N VAL A 25 -10.23 45.48 23.13
CA VAL A 25 -10.58 45.25 21.73
C VAL A 25 -11.33 43.92 21.55
N ASP A 26 -10.96 42.88 22.30
CA ASP A 26 -11.65 41.57 22.30
C ASP A 26 -13.14 41.65 22.72
N ASP A 27 -13.46 42.44 23.75
CA ASP A 27 -14.86 42.62 24.20
C ASP A 27 -15.67 43.40 23.16
N ALA A 28 -15.07 44.44 22.57
CA ALA A 28 -15.70 45.22 21.51
C ALA A 28 -15.98 44.37 20.26
N ALA A 29 -15.02 43.53 19.87
CA ALA A 29 -15.17 42.63 18.73
C ALA A 29 -16.27 41.59 18.95
N LYS A 30 -16.42 41.07 20.17
CA LYS A 30 -17.53 40.19 20.54
C LYS A 30 -18.89 40.90 20.48
N ILE A 31 -18.98 42.14 20.93
CA ILE A 31 -20.20 42.96 20.85
C ILE A 31 -20.59 43.19 19.38
N VAL A 32 -19.64 43.60 18.53
CA VAL A 32 -19.87 43.80 17.08
C VAL A 32 -20.35 42.51 16.41
N GLY A 33 -19.72 41.37 16.73
CA GLY A 33 -20.14 40.07 16.22
C GLY A 33 -21.56 39.69 16.64
N CYS A 34 -21.93 39.91 17.90
CA CYS A 34 -23.29 39.70 18.39
C CYS A 34 -24.29 40.63 17.72
N TRP A 35 -23.97 41.91 17.58
CA TRP A 35 -24.85 42.89 16.96
C TRP A 35 -25.14 42.54 15.50
N LYS A 36 -24.13 42.21 14.68
CA LYS A 36 -24.36 41.79 13.27
C LYS A 36 -25.27 40.57 13.17
N ALA A 37 -25.13 39.60 14.09
CA ALA A 37 -26.00 38.44 14.15
C ALA A 37 -27.45 38.82 14.54
N LEU A 38 -27.63 39.67 15.57
CA LEU A 38 -28.96 40.13 16.02
C LEU A 38 -29.66 40.98 14.95
N ALA A 39 -28.91 41.80 14.22
CA ALA A 39 -29.39 42.61 13.11
C ALA A 39 -29.58 41.80 11.81
N LYS A 40 -29.19 40.52 11.80
CA LYS A 40 -29.25 39.62 10.64
C LYS A 40 -28.53 40.16 9.40
N GLN A 41 -27.47 40.96 9.60
CA GLN A 41 -26.70 41.55 8.51
C GLN A 41 -25.60 40.60 8.01
N GLY A 42 -25.57 40.35 6.70
CA GLY A 42 -24.55 39.51 6.05
C GLY A 42 -24.84 38.00 6.10
N LEU A 43 -26.05 37.60 6.51
CA LEU A 43 -26.54 36.23 6.37
C LEU A 43 -26.88 35.93 4.90
N THR A 44 -26.75 34.68 4.49
CA THR A 44 -27.07 34.20 3.13
C THR A 44 -28.56 34.38 2.76
N ASP A 45 -28.85 34.64 1.47
CA ASP A 45 -30.20 34.92 0.92
C ASP A 45 -31.20 33.74 1.07
N ASP A 46 -30.76 32.58 1.54
CA ASP A 46 -31.57 31.37 1.76
C ASP A 46 -32.44 31.41 3.04
N LEU A 47 -32.38 32.50 3.81
CA LEU A 47 -33.27 32.78 4.96
C LEU A 47 -34.65 33.31 4.56
N VAL A 48 -35.17 32.92 3.40
CA VAL A 48 -36.44 33.40 2.82
C VAL A 48 -37.56 33.43 3.87
N GLY A 49 -37.95 34.64 4.26
CA GLY A 49 -39.06 34.90 5.19
C GLY A 49 -38.68 35.19 6.64
N ASP A 50 -37.42 35.19 7.08
CA ASP A 50 -37.01 35.54 8.46
C ASP A 50 -35.98 36.67 8.52
N ASN A 51 -36.24 37.77 7.80
CA ASN A 51 -35.28 38.88 7.63
C ASN A 51 -35.41 39.97 8.71
N GLU A 52 -36.36 39.86 9.64
CA GLU A 52 -36.55 40.86 10.69
C GLU A 52 -35.50 40.71 11.81
N PRO A 53 -34.94 41.82 12.35
CA PRO A 53 -34.02 41.80 13.48
C PRO A 53 -34.59 41.09 14.71
N MET A 54 -33.71 40.46 15.48
CA MET A 54 -34.07 39.76 16.72
C MET A 54 -34.45 40.76 17.82
N LYS A 55 -35.46 40.44 18.64
CA LYS A 55 -36.02 41.36 19.65
C LYS A 55 -35.54 41.05 21.07
N ARG A 56 -35.28 39.78 21.39
CA ARG A 56 -34.93 39.34 22.76
C ARG A 56 -33.73 38.39 22.77
N ALA A 57 -32.69 38.72 23.55
CA ALA A 57 -31.53 37.86 23.71
C ALA A 57 -31.01 37.80 25.16
N VAL A 58 -30.30 36.71 25.48
CA VAL A 58 -29.58 36.55 26.75
C VAL A 58 -28.10 36.34 26.47
N ALA A 59 -27.25 37.10 27.17
CA ALA A 59 -25.79 37.03 27.01
C ALA A 59 -25.12 36.36 28.22
N PHE A 60 -24.33 35.33 27.98
CA PHE A 60 -23.64 34.56 29.01
C PHE A 60 -22.17 34.98 29.14
N CYS A 61 -21.83 35.60 30.27
CA CYS A 61 -20.49 36.12 30.58
C CYS A 61 -19.75 35.26 31.63
N GLN A 62 -18.46 35.56 31.85
CA GLN A 62 -17.59 34.76 32.73
C GLN A 62 -17.55 35.28 34.18
N VAL A 63 -17.57 36.60 34.38
CA VAL A 63 -17.49 37.27 35.69
C VAL A 63 -18.52 38.39 35.81
N ILE A 64 -18.89 38.75 37.03
CA ILE A 64 -19.88 39.81 37.28
C ILE A 64 -19.21 41.18 37.12
N GLU A 65 -18.17 41.45 37.91
CA GLU A 65 -17.40 42.69 37.90
C GLU A 65 -16.15 42.60 37.01
N PRO A 66 -15.67 43.72 36.45
CA PRO A 66 -14.38 43.79 35.78
C PRO A 66 -13.23 43.56 36.80
N SER A 67 -12.31 42.65 36.50
CA SER A 67 -11.21 42.33 37.41
C SER A 67 -10.03 43.32 37.25
N ASN A 68 -9.68 44.06 38.30
CA ASN A 68 -8.53 45.00 38.34
C ASN A 68 -7.13 44.35 38.43
N ASN A 69 -6.99 43.04 38.17
CA ASN A 69 -5.70 42.35 38.34
C ASN A 69 -4.81 42.44 37.10
N ARG A 70 -3.74 43.25 37.18
CA ARG A 70 -2.68 43.43 36.14
C ARG A 70 -1.86 42.16 35.78
N LYS A 71 -2.14 40.99 36.37
CA LYS A 71 -1.38 39.73 36.15
C LYS A 71 -2.24 38.50 35.79
N GLY A 72 -3.53 38.66 35.48
CA GLY A 72 -4.42 37.57 35.06
C GLY A 72 -4.91 37.69 33.62
N ALA A 73 -5.28 36.56 33.01
CA ALA A 73 -5.97 36.55 31.71
C ALA A 73 -7.28 37.37 31.79
N HIS A 74 -7.59 38.12 30.72
CA HIS A 74 -8.80 38.93 30.62
C HIS A 74 -10.06 38.08 30.81
N LYS A 75 -11.05 38.59 31.55
CA LYS A 75 -12.34 37.92 31.75
C LYS A 75 -13.48 38.85 31.39
N VAL A 76 -14.43 38.35 30.59
CA VAL A 76 -15.59 39.13 30.13
C VAL A 76 -16.59 39.33 31.27
N SER A 77 -16.81 40.59 31.66
CA SER A 77 -17.73 41.01 32.73
C SER A 77 -19.13 41.28 32.20
N SER A 78 -20.17 40.75 32.86
CA SER A 78 -21.56 41.02 32.47
C SER A 78 -21.98 42.47 32.69
N LYS A 79 -21.57 43.11 33.79
CA LYS A 79 -21.84 44.53 34.04
C LYS A 79 -21.18 45.42 32.97
N ASN A 80 -19.93 45.11 32.61
CA ASN A 80 -19.22 45.84 31.57
C ASN A 80 -19.90 45.68 30.21
N ILE A 81 -20.27 44.45 29.82
CA ILE A 81 -21.00 44.20 28.58
C ILE A 81 -22.33 44.97 28.57
N ALA A 82 -23.12 44.96 29.65
CA ALA A 82 -24.38 45.70 29.70
C ALA A 82 -24.18 47.22 29.58
N GLY A 83 -23.22 47.79 30.32
CA GLY A 83 -22.97 49.24 30.30
C GLY A 83 -22.41 49.76 28.98
N MET A 84 -21.76 48.90 28.19
CA MET A 84 -21.02 49.29 26.99
C MET A 84 -21.64 48.83 25.67
N PHE A 85 -22.59 47.89 25.68
CA PHE A 85 -23.12 47.29 24.46
C PHE A 85 -23.62 48.34 23.47
N GLN A 86 -24.43 49.28 23.94
CA GLN A 86 -25.01 50.33 23.11
C GLN A 86 -23.94 51.27 22.56
N ALA A 87 -23.03 51.76 23.41
CA ALA A 87 -21.97 52.69 23.00
C ALA A 87 -21.05 52.10 21.93
N VAL A 88 -20.68 50.81 22.06
CA VAL A 88 -19.86 50.11 21.06
C VAL A 88 -20.61 49.94 19.74
N VAL A 89 -21.89 49.61 19.79
CA VAL A 89 -22.74 49.45 18.60
C VAL A 89 -22.93 50.78 17.88
N GLU A 90 -23.22 51.86 18.59
CA GLU A 90 -23.39 53.21 18.02
C GLU A 90 -22.10 53.69 17.35
N ALA A 91 -20.95 53.55 18.03
CA ALA A 91 -19.66 53.92 17.46
C ALA A 91 -19.34 53.09 16.20
N TYR A 92 -19.66 51.79 16.19
CA TYR A 92 -19.47 50.94 15.02
C TYR A 92 -20.41 51.33 13.87
N GLN A 93 -21.70 51.55 14.12
CA GLN A 93 -22.69 51.96 13.12
C GLN A 93 -22.32 53.30 12.47
N ASN A 94 -21.87 54.27 13.27
CA ASN A 94 -21.39 55.57 12.79
C ASN A 94 -20.17 55.43 11.86
N SER A 95 -19.25 54.52 12.21
CA SER A 95 -18.04 54.28 11.41
C SER A 95 -18.31 53.63 10.04
N GLU A 96 -19.35 52.78 9.93
CA GLU A 96 -19.69 52.05 8.69
C GLU A 96 -20.74 52.77 7.81
N GLN A 97 -21.21 53.96 8.22
CA GLN A 97 -22.24 54.75 7.50
C GLN A 97 -23.48 53.92 7.16
N ILE A 98 -24.00 53.19 8.16
CA ILE A 98 -25.15 52.30 7.98
C ILE A 98 -26.43 53.15 7.87
N ASP A 99 -27.19 52.94 6.79
CA ASP A 99 -28.46 53.62 6.50
C ASP A 99 -29.43 53.53 7.70
N ASP A 100 -30.11 54.63 8.04
CA ASP A 100 -31.02 54.72 9.21
C ASP A 100 -32.14 53.67 9.13
N ALA A 101 -32.49 53.22 7.92
CA ALA A 101 -33.43 52.15 7.67
C ALA A 101 -32.95 50.75 8.16
N SER A 102 -31.66 50.58 8.45
CA SER A 102 -31.02 49.30 8.77
C SER A 102 -30.36 49.26 10.16
N GLN A 103 -30.52 50.31 10.96
CA GLN A 103 -29.98 50.40 12.32
C GLN A 103 -30.85 49.60 13.31
N LEU A 104 -30.18 48.83 14.17
CA LEU A 104 -30.77 48.10 15.30
C LEU A 104 -30.25 48.73 16.59
N ILE A 105 -31.15 49.20 17.44
CA ILE A 105 -30.84 49.71 18.78
C ILE A 105 -30.74 48.52 19.73
N CYS A 106 -29.65 48.43 20.50
CA CYS A 106 -29.47 47.36 21.48
C CYS A 106 -29.47 47.92 22.90
N GLU A 107 -30.54 47.66 23.64
CA GLU A 107 -30.62 47.96 25.07
C GLU A 107 -30.11 46.76 25.86
N ALA A 108 -29.12 46.96 26.72
CA ALA A 108 -28.54 45.88 27.52
C ALA A 108 -28.65 46.13 29.02
N GLU A 109 -29.18 45.16 29.76
CA GLU A 109 -29.19 45.16 31.22
C GLU A 109 -28.41 43.97 31.79
N HIS A 110 -28.12 44.02 33.09
CA HIS A 110 -27.36 42.99 33.81
C HIS A 110 -28.18 42.38 34.95
N VAL A 111 -28.01 41.08 35.15
CA VAL A 111 -28.55 40.33 36.30
C VAL A 111 -27.51 39.35 36.85
N ASP A 112 -27.41 39.23 38.18
CA ASP A 112 -26.51 38.27 38.84
C ASP A 112 -27.11 37.64 40.11
N GLY A 113 -26.34 36.75 40.74
CA GLY A 113 -26.73 36.03 41.95
C GLY A 113 -26.94 36.90 43.19
N SER A 114 -26.33 38.08 43.28
CA SER A 114 -26.44 39.00 44.43
C SER A 114 -27.78 39.75 44.46
N MET A 115 -28.48 39.84 43.32
CA MET A 115 -29.80 40.45 43.24
C MET A 115 -30.87 39.56 43.88
N ASN A 116 -31.81 40.18 44.60
CA ASN A 116 -32.93 39.48 45.21
C ASN A 116 -33.97 39.05 44.17
N ALA A 117 -34.97 38.24 44.57
CA ALA A 117 -35.96 37.69 43.65
C ALA A 117 -36.81 38.78 42.96
N SER A 118 -37.13 39.88 43.65
CA SER A 118 -37.92 40.98 43.09
C SER A 118 -37.13 41.78 42.06
N GLU A 119 -35.84 42.01 42.30
CA GLU A 119 -34.93 42.65 41.35
C GLU A 119 -34.75 41.80 40.09
N LYS A 120 -34.56 40.48 40.24
CA LYS A 120 -34.47 39.54 39.11
C LYS A 120 -35.75 39.50 38.28
N ASP A 121 -36.91 39.46 38.95
CA ASP A 121 -38.21 39.47 38.27
C ASP A 121 -38.43 40.77 37.48
N THR A 122 -38.03 41.92 38.06
CA THR A 122 -38.08 43.22 37.37
C THR A 122 -37.27 43.20 36.06
N LYS A 123 -36.06 42.62 36.08
CA LYS A 123 -35.20 42.49 34.89
C LYS A 123 -35.77 41.52 33.85
N LEU A 124 -36.44 40.46 34.27
CA LEU A 124 -37.12 39.52 33.37
C LEU A 124 -38.39 40.11 32.76
N VAL A 125 -39.15 40.89 33.53
CA VAL A 125 -40.31 41.65 33.05
C VAL A 125 -39.87 42.69 32.02
N TRP A 126 -38.75 43.38 32.26
CA TRP A 126 -38.15 44.30 31.28
C TRP A 126 -37.79 43.59 29.96
N LEU A 127 -37.16 42.41 30.04
CA LEU A 127 -36.83 41.61 28.84
C LEU A 127 -38.09 41.13 28.10
N LYS A 128 -39.20 40.89 28.84
CA LYS A 128 -40.48 40.42 28.28
C LYS A 128 -41.28 41.55 27.63
N ALA A 129 -41.23 42.76 28.17
CA ALA A 129 -42.03 43.89 27.71
C ALA A 129 -41.77 44.20 26.22
N ASP A 130 -42.80 44.70 25.53
CA ASP A 130 -42.66 45.07 24.12
C ASP A 130 -41.68 46.24 23.98
N ALA A 131 -40.69 46.06 23.10
CA ALA A 131 -39.69 47.07 22.78
C ALA A 131 -40.14 47.89 21.56
N PRO A 132 -39.68 49.13 21.41
CA PRO A 132 -39.90 49.92 20.19
C PRO A 132 -39.47 49.19 18.91
N GLU A 133 -39.98 49.62 17.75
CA GLU A 133 -39.53 49.04 16.48
C GLU A 133 -38.01 49.16 16.34
N ARG A 134 -37.36 48.06 15.92
CA ARG A 134 -35.90 47.93 15.76
C ARG A 134 -35.09 48.11 17.05
N THR A 135 -35.67 47.72 18.19
CA THR A 135 -34.94 47.59 19.45
C THR A 135 -34.80 46.11 19.86
N CYS A 136 -33.57 45.70 20.18
CA CYS A 136 -33.25 44.40 20.75
C CYS A 136 -32.90 44.56 22.23
N ARG A 137 -33.60 43.85 23.12
CA ARG A 137 -33.27 43.81 24.55
C ARG A 137 -32.39 42.63 24.88
N ILE A 138 -31.27 42.90 25.54
CA ILE A 138 -30.24 41.92 25.88
C ILE A 138 -30.07 41.87 27.39
N LEU A 139 -30.26 40.69 27.99
CA LEU A 139 -30.00 40.49 29.41
C LEU A 139 -28.71 39.71 29.62
N SER A 140 -27.67 40.40 30.11
CA SER A 140 -26.37 39.79 30.42
C SER A 140 -26.38 39.15 31.81
N ASN A 141 -25.74 37.98 31.95
CA ASN A 141 -25.71 37.25 33.22
C ASN A 141 -24.47 36.38 33.43
N VAL A 142 -24.30 35.94 34.68
CA VAL A 142 -23.33 34.91 35.07
C VAL A 142 -24.00 33.85 35.94
N ARG A 143 -24.33 32.68 35.35
CA ARG A 143 -24.83 31.48 36.07
C ARG A 143 -26.09 31.70 36.92
N CYS A 144 -26.84 32.78 36.71
CA CYS A 144 -28.07 33.05 37.47
C CYS A 144 -29.36 32.82 36.67
N LEU A 145 -29.24 32.69 35.33
CA LEU A 145 -30.36 32.37 34.44
C LEU A 145 -30.27 30.94 33.86
N SER A 146 -29.39 30.10 34.42
CA SER A 146 -29.17 28.72 33.96
C SER A 146 -30.22 27.74 34.47
N GLU A 147 -30.60 27.78 35.75
CA GLU A 147 -31.54 26.83 36.38
C GLU A 147 -32.65 27.53 37.18
N GLY A 148 -33.86 26.93 37.24
CA GLY A 148 -34.94 27.32 38.18
C GLY A 148 -35.70 28.62 37.90
N VAL A 149 -35.34 29.38 36.85
CA VAL A 149 -35.96 30.67 36.50
C VAL A 149 -36.68 30.57 35.14
N ASP A 150 -37.95 30.97 35.09
CA ASP A 150 -38.70 31.02 33.83
C ASP A 150 -38.33 32.28 33.04
N VAL A 151 -37.69 32.06 31.89
CA VAL A 151 -37.22 33.12 31.00
C VAL A 151 -38.18 33.15 29.80
N PRO A 152 -38.67 34.33 29.38
CA PRO A 152 -39.57 34.44 28.23
C PRO A 152 -38.93 33.82 26.97
N ALA A 153 -39.75 33.43 26.00
CA ALA A 153 -39.23 32.85 24.77
C ALA A 153 -38.27 33.83 24.07
N LEU A 154 -37.00 33.41 23.98
CA LEU A 154 -35.89 34.18 23.46
C LEU A 154 -35.73 33.97 21.96
N ASP A 155 -35.31 34.99 21.23
CA ASP A 155 -34.91 34.85 19.83
C ASP A 155 -33.47 34.32 19.72
N ALA A 156 -32.59 34.75 20.62
CA ALA A 156 -31.18 34.36 20.62
C ALA A 156 -30.55 34.13 22.01
N VAL A 157 -29.52 33.29 22.03
CA VAL A 157 -28.59 33.13 23.16
C VAL A 157 -27.17 33.43 22.68
N LEU A 158 -26.47 34.30 23.40
CA LEU A 158 -25.12 34.76 23.08
C LEU A 158 -24.11 34.14 24.06
N PHE A 159 -23.18 33.31 23.58
CA PHE A 159 -22.10 32.76 24.40
C PHE A 159 -20.81 33.57 24.19
N LEU A 160 -20.57 34.58 25.04
CA LEU A 160 -19.39 35.44 24.91
C LEU A 160 -18.09 34.79 25.45
N THR A 161 -18.22 33.72 26.24
CA THR A 161 -17.10 33.03 26.91
C THR A 161 -17.37 31.52 27.10
N PRO A 162 -16.32 30.69 27.25
CA PRO A 162 -16.47 29.24 27.40
C PRO A 162 -17.15 28.86 28.71
N ARG A 163 -17.90 27.74 28.68
CA ARG A 163 -18.57 27.17 29.85
C ARG A 163 -17.90 25.86 30.24
N ASN A 164 -17.64 25.68 31.52
CA ASN A 164 -16.99 24.45 32.00
C ASN A 164 -17.95 23.25 32.11
N SER A 165 -19.27 23.49 32.09
CA SER A 165 -20.32 22.46 32.21
C SER A 165 -21.06 22.31 30.89
N GLN A 166 -21.11 21.09 30.34
CA GLN A 166 -21.92 20.78 29.15
C GLN A 166 -23.43 20.87 29.45
N ILE A 167 -23.84 20.47 30.65
CA ILE A 167 -25.24 20.52 31.10
C ILE A 167 -25.78 21.95 31.07
N ASP A 168 -25.00 22.92 31.56
CA ASP A 168 -25.36 24.35 31.56
C ASP A 168 -25.59 24.87 30.14
N VAL A 169 -24.79 24.40 29.16
CA VAL A 169 -24.90 24.81 27.76
C VAL A 169 -26.20 24.29 27.15
N VAL A 170 -26.52 23.02 27.37
CA VAL A 170 -27.75 22.39 26.85
C VAL A 170 -28.99 23.08 27.40
N GLN A 171 -29.03 23.33 28.72
CA GLN A 171 -30.15 24.04 29.33
C GLN A 171 -30.28 25.48 28.81
N SER A 172 -29.15 26.17 28.58
CA SER A 172 -29.14 27.52 28.03
C SER A 172 -29.66 27.57 26.60
N VAL A 173 -29.28 26.62 25.75
CA VAL A 173 -29.79 26.50 24.38
C VAL A 173 -31.26 26.09 24.35
N GLY A 174 -31.69 25.18 25.23
CA GLY A 174 -33.08 24.71 25.30
C GLY A 174 -34.10 25.83 25.52
N ARG A 175 -33.70 26.96 26.10
CA ARG A 175 -34.54 28.17 26.29
C ARG A 175 -34.87 28.85 24.97
N VAL A 176 -33.95 28.84 24.02
CA VAL A 176 -34.14 29.36 22.65
C VAL A 176 -34.88 28.35 21.77
N MET A 177 -34.99 27.08 22.16
CA MET A 177 -35.76 26.11 21.38
C MET A 177 -37.27 26.11 21.68
N ARG A 178 -37.73 26.89 22.69
CA ARG A 178 -39.15 27.03 22.99
C ARG A 178 -39.90 27.78 21.88
N ASN A 179 -41.04 27.24 21.47
CA ASN A 179 -41.95 27.85 20.50
C ASN A 179 -42.64 29.08 21.09
N ALA A 180 -42.80 30.14 20.29
CA ALA A 180 -43.47 31.37 20.69
C ALA A 180 -44.15 32.08 19.51
N PRO A 181 -45.23 32.85 19.74
CA PRO A 181 -45.90 33.60 18.68
C PRO A 181 -44.94 34.57 17.97
N GLY A 182 -44.88 34.51 16.64
CA GLY A 182 -44.01 35.36 15.81
C GLY A 182 -42.58 34.87 15.65
N LYS A 183 -42.14 33.86 16.40
CA LYS A 183 -40.79 33.31 16.32
C LYS A 183 -40.71 32.20 15.26
N LYS A 184 -39.89 32.41 14.23
CA LYS A 184 -39.68 31.43 13.14
C LYS A 184 -38.51 30.49 13.42
N ARG A 185 -37.45 30.98 14.05
CA ARG A 185 -36.21 30.25 14.35
C ARG A 185 -35.63 30.69 15.69
N GLY A 186 -34.86 29.82 16.33
CA GLY A 186 -34.05 30.15 17.50
C GLY A 186 -32.57 30.21 17.13
N TYR A 187 -31.86 31.23 17.60
CA TYR A 187 -30.46 31.48 17.22
C TYR A 187 -29.48 31.26 18.37
N VAL A 188 -28.41 30.51 18.12
CA VAL A 188 -27.27 30.37 19.04
C VAL A 188 -26.08 31.10 18.44
N VAL A 189 -25.67 32.21 19.07
CA VAL A 189 -24.62 33.09 18.53
C VAL A 189 -23.32 32.88 19.28
N LEU A 190 -22.28 32.52 18.52
CA LEU A 190 -20.92 32.29 19.01
C LEU A 190 -19.97 33.32 18.36
N PRO A 191 -19.67 34.43 19.04
CA PRO A 191 -18.65 35.37 18.57
C PRO A 191 -17.25 34.86 18.93
N VAL A 192 -16.37 34.81 17.94
CA VAL A 192 -14.96 34.46 18.11
C VAL A 192 -14.10 35.54 17.48
N VAL A 193 -13.04 35.94 18.18
CA VAL A 193 -12.13 36.99 17.74
C VAL A 193 -10.88 36.34 17.17
N ILE A 194 -10.47 36.76 15.96
CA ILE A 194 -9.23 36.34 15.31
C ILE A 194 -8.16 37.39 15.65
N PRO A 195 -7.08 37.02 16.37
CA PRO A 195 -5.99 37.94 16.70
C PRO A 195 -5.32 38.54 15.46
N ALA A 196 -4.90 39.79 15.53
CA ALA A 196 -4.20 40.44 14.42
C ALA A 196 -2.87 39.74 14.08
N GLY A 197 -2.63 39.47 12.79
CA GLY A 197 -1.38 38.88 12.29
C GLY A 197 -1.26 37.36 12.46
N MET A 198 -2.30 36.69 12.95
CA MET A 198 -2.36 35.22 13.04
C MET A 198 -3.16 34.64 11.88
N GLU A 199 -2.61 33.62 11.23
CA GLU A 199 -3.33 32.91 10.17
C GLU A 199 -4.55 32.17 10.75
N PRO A 200 -5.73 32.24 10.11
CA PRO A 200 -6.96 31.59 10.56
C PRO A 200 -6.84 30.13 11.01
N HIS A 201 -6.10 29.32 10.26
CA HIS A 201 -5.95 27.90 10.54
C HIS A 201 -5.04 27.63 11.76
N GLU A 202 -4.12 28.56 12.06
CA GLU A 202 -3.32 28.55 13.29
C GLU A 202 -4.14 29.03 14.49
N ALA A 203 -4.96 30.08 14.31
CA ALA A 203 -5.89 30.55 15.33
C ALA A 203 -6.87 29.44 15.76
N LEU A 204 -7.34 28.62 14.81
CA LEU A 204 -8.21 27.47 15.07
C LEU A 204 -7.55 26.33 15.86
N ASN A 205 -6.22 26.31 15.99
CA ASN A 205 -5.49 25.35 16.82
C ASN A 205 -5.30 25.84 18.27
N ASP A 206 -5.49 27.13 18.57
CA ASP A 206 -5.44 27.65 19.93
C ASP A 206 -6.69 27.23 20.72
N ASN A 207 -6.46 26.38 21.72
CA ASN A 207 -7.51 25.75 22.50
C ASN A 207 -8.20 26.71 23.48
N GLN A 208 -7.73 27.94 23.69
CA GLN A 208 -8.42 28.89 24.57
C GLN A 208 -9.49 29.70 23.85
N THR A 209 -9.20 30.21 22.65
CA THR A 209 -10.07 31.12 21.90
C THR A 209 -11.32 30.42 21.34
N TYR A 210 -11.16 29.20 20.83
CA TYR A 210 -12.25 28.43 20.19
C TYR A 210 -12.88 27.38 21.11
N LYS A 211 -12.46 27.31 22.38
CA LYS A 211 -12.98 26.36 23.36
C LYS A 211 -14.52 26.40 23.46
N VAL A 212 -15.07 27.61 23.43
CA VAL A 212 -16.51 27.87 23.50
C VAL A 212 -17.24 27.14 22.38
N VAL A 213 -16.71 27.26 21.16
CA VAL A 213 -17.30 26.71 19.95
C VAL A 213 -17.35 25.18 20.05
N TRP A 214 -16.22 24.56 20.37
CA TRP A 214 -16.16 23.10 20.49
C TRP A 214 -17.05 22.55 21.59
N GLN A 215 -17.10 23.22 22.74
CA GLN A 215 -17.97 22.78 23.85
C GLN A 215 -19.45 22.88 23.51
N VAL A 216 -19.87 23.95 22.83
CA VAL A 216 -21.27 24.14 22.41
C VAL A 216 -21.64 23.12 21.34
N LEU A 217 -20.81 22.95 20.30
CA LEU A 217 -21.06 21.97 19.24
C LEU A 217 -21.11 20.54 19.77
N GLN A 218 -20.20 20.19 20.69
CA GLN A 218 -20.18 18.87 21.34
C GLN A 218 -21.42 18.62 22.18
N ALA A 219 -21.91 19.64 22.91
CA ALA A 219 -23.10 19.55 23.74
C ALA A 219 -24.39 19.44 22.89
N LEU A 220 -24.48 20.19 21.78
CA LEU A 220 -25.57 20.06 20.81
C LEU A 220 -25.60 18.64 20.22
N ARG A 221 -24.43 18.13 19.82
CA ARG A 221 -24.26 16.78 19.26
C ARG A 221 -24.75 15.68 20.20
N SER A 222 -24.47 15.77 21.51
CA SER A 222 -24.91 14.76 22.47
C SER A 222 -26.43 14.71 22.72
N HIS A 223 -27.19 15.68 22.21
CA HIS A 223 -28.63 15.82 22.45
C HIS A 223 -29.48 15.92 21.17
N ASP A 224 -28.88 16.19 20.01
CA ASP A 224 -29.56 16.26 18.71
C ASP A 224 -28.88 15.34 17.69
N ASP A 225 -29.47 14.17 17.47
CA ASP A 225 -29.01 13.16 16.51
C ASP A 225 -28.93 13.73 15.08
N ARG A 226 -29.83 14.66 14.72
CA ARG A 226 -29.83 15.29 13.39
C ARG A 226 -28.64 16.23 13.20
N PHE A 227 -28.15 16.81 14.29
CA PHE A 227 -26.94 17.63 14.29
C PHE A 227 -25.69 16.76 14.20
N ASP A 228 -25.64 15.61 14.88
CA ASP A 228 -24.55 14.64 14.75
C ASP A 228 -24.44 14.14 13.30
N ALA A 229 -25.55 13.75 12.69
CA ALA A 229 -25.60 13.35 11.28
C ALA A 229 -25.12 14.46 10.33
N MET A 230 -25.47 15.72 10.60
CA MET A 230 -25.00 16.88 9.81
C MET A 230 -23.48 17.05 9.91
N VAL A 231 -22.91 16.97 11.12
CA VAL A 231 -21.45 17.10 11.34
C VAL A 231 -20.69 16.00 10.60
N ASN A 232 -21.21 14.78 10.59
CA ASN A 232 -20.60 13.66 9.88
C ASN A 232 -20.76 13.75 8.35
N LYS A 233 -21.76 14.51 7.85
CA LYS A 233 -22.02 14.75 6.41
C LYS A 233 -21.29 15.96 5.83
N LEU A 234 -20.87 16.92 6.68
CA LEU A 234 -20.16 18.14 6.27
C LEU A 234 -18.93 17.85 5.38
N ASP A 235 -18.26 16.73 5.59
CA ASP A 235 -17.09 16.26 4.83
C ASP A 235 -17.42 15.62 3.46
N LEU A 236 -18.70 15.28 3.23
CA LEU A 236 -19.20 14.50 2.09
C LEU A 236 -20.08 15.32 1.13
N THR A 237 -20.96 16.19 1.65
CA THR A 237 -21.97 16.93 0.86
C THR A 237 -21.71 18.43 0.78
N GLY A 238 -20.73 18.96 1.53
CA GLY A 238 -20.57 20.40 1.72
C GLY A 238 -21.46 20.94 2.86
N HIS A 239 -21.42 22.26 3.09
CA HIS A 239 -22.10 22.91 4.22
C HIS A 239 -23.56 23.26 3.91
N ASP A 240 -24.47 23.03 4.87
CA ASP A 240 -25.87 23.47 4.81
C ASP A 240 -26.02 24.77 5.63
N PRO A 241 -26.10 25.95 4.97
CA PRO A 241 -26.21 27.23 5.66
C PRO A 241 -27.51 27.39 6.46
N ARG A 242 -28.53 26.53 6.24
CA ARG A 242 -29.78 26.59 7.02
C ARG A 242 -29.61 26.14 8.47
N LYS A 243 -28.60 25.33 8.77
CA LYS A 243 -28.36 24.74 10.09
C LYS A 243 -27.12 25.29 10.79
N MET A 244 -26.03 25.55 10.06
CA MET A 244 -24.81 26.13 10.62
C MET A 244 -24.11 27.05 9.62
N GLU A 245 -24.04 28.33 10.00
CA GLU A 245 -23.44 29.38 9.17
C GLU A 245 -22.23 30.00 9.86
N VAL A 246 -21.13 30.10 9.13
CA VAL A 246 -19.89 30.74 9.57
C VAL A 246 -19.75 32.06 8.83
N ILE A 247 -19.85 33.18 9.56
CA ILE A 247 -19.71 34.52 8.98
C ILE A 247 -18.39 35.14 9.45
N ALA A 248 -17.58 35.56 8.49
CA ALA A 248 -16.34 36.28 8.72
C ALA A 248 -16.52 37.80 8.57
N ILE A 249 -16.09 38.57 9.56
CA ILE A 249 -16.10 40.04 9.55
C ILE A 249 -14.64 40.50 9.45
N THR A 250 -14.24 40.93 8.26
CA THR A 250 -12.85 41.34 7.94
C THR A 250 -12.85 42.56 7.02
N ASP A 251 -11.71 43.25 6.91
CA ASP A 251 -11.53 44.39 5.99
C ASP A 251 -11.25 44.00 4.54
N LYS A 252 -11.07 42.70 4.26
CA LYS A 252 -10.73 42.18 2.92
C LYS A 252 -11.97 41.80 2.09
N VAL A 253 -13.16 42.27 2.46
CA VAL A 253 -14.44 41.89 1.83
C VAL A 253 -14.95 42.99 0.91
N GLU A 254 -15.08 42.72 -0.40
CA GLU A 254 -15.91 43.53 -1.29
C GLU A 254 -17.41 43.22 -1.03
N LYS A 255 -18.25 44.26 -0.90
CA LYS A 255 -19.71 44.11 -0.74
C LYS A 255 -20.28 43.38 -1.97
N ARG A 256 -20.89 42.19 -1.78
CA ARG A 256 -21.70 41.53 -2.82
C ARG A 256 -22.80 42.49 -3.30
N GLN A 257 -22.72 42.93 -4.56
CA GLN A 257 -23.78 43.74 -5.18
C GLN A 257 -25.08 42.94 -5.27
N LYS A 258 -26.18 43.51 -4.77
CA LYS A 258 -27.55 42.99 -4.95
C LYS A 258 -27.85 42.88 -6.45
N ARG A 259 -28.14 41.68 -6.94
CA ARG A 259 -28.66 41.46 -8.30
C ARG A 259 -30.04 42.13 -8.43
N SER A 260 -30.13 43.15 -9.26
CA SER A 260 -31.40 43.67 -9.75
C SER A 260 -32.00 42.71 -10.79
N ASP A 261 -33.27 42.36 -10.62
CA ASP A 261 -34.07 41.64 -11.62
C ASP A 261 -34.03 42.39 -12.97
N ALA A 262 -33.45 41.75 -13.99
CA ALA A 262 -33.59 42.15 -15.38
C ALA A 262 -33.74 40.91 -16.27
N THR A 263 -34.95 40.83 -16.81
CA THR A 263 -35.51 40.08 -17.94
C THR A 263 -34.53 39.39 -18.91
N ARG A 264 -34.89 38.12 -19.22
CA ARG A 264 -34.47 37.28 -20.36
C ARG A 264 -34.03 38.07 -21.61
N ASN A 265 -32.90 37.68 -22.19
CA ASN A 265 -32.84 37.52 -23.64
C ASN A 265 -31.90 36.39 -24.11
N LYS A 266 -32.41 35.60 -25.06
CA LYS A 266 -31.74 34.51 -25.78
C LYS A 266 -30.86 35.07 -26.90
N ASN A 267 -29.84 34.30 -27.25
CA ASN A 267 -29.04 34.29 -28.50
C ASN A 267 -27.92 35.34 -28.63
N ALA A 268 -26.66 34.89 -28.53
CA ALA A 268 -25.67 34.92 -29.63
C ALA A 268 -24.40 34.18 -29.22
N GLY A 269 -23.97 33.22 -30.05
CA GLY A 269 -22.76 32.42 -29.85
C GLY A 269 -21.55 32.93 -30.61
N LYS A 270 -20.40 32.30 -30.30
CA LYS A 270 -19.26 31.88 -31.13
C LYS A 270 -17.90 32.20 -30.50
N ASP A 271 -17.15 31.12 -30.32
CA ASP A 271 -15.71 30.92 -30.57
C ASP A 271 -14.73 32.06 -30.26
N GLN A 272 -13.77 31.77 -29.37
CA GLN A 272 -12.38 31.57 -29.80
C GLN A 272 -11.49 31.00 -28.68
N PHE A 273 -10.91 29.83 -28.93
CA PHE A 273 -9.69 29.36 -28.30
C PHE A 273 -8.48 30.10 -28.88
N GLY A 274 -7.46 30.36 -28.05
CA GLY A 274 -6.14 30.81 -28.51
C GLY A 274 -5.09 30.70 -27.38
N ILE A 275 -4.25 29.67 -27.45
CA ILE A 275 -3.06 29.48 -26.62
C ILE A 275 -1.83 30.02 -27.36
N GLY A 276 -1.03 30.87 -26.70
CA GLY A 276 0.43 30.99 -26.85
C GLY A 276 1.02 32.05 -27.79
N SER A 277 1.80 33.01 -27.26
CA SER A 277 3.21 33.28 -27.65
C SER A 277 3.85 34.46 -26.88
N GLN A 278 5.18 34.38 -26.76
CA GLN A 278 6.10 35.09 -25.86
C GLN A 278 6.46 36.53 -26.30
N SER A 279 6.97 37.34 -25.35
CA SER A 279 8.03 38.32 -25.66
C SER A 279 9.15 38.26 -24.62
N LYS A 280 10.38 38.09 -25.11
CA LYS A 280 11.68 38.03 -24.41
C LYS A 280 12.28 39.44 -24.28
N HIS A 281 12.95 39.72 -23.15
CA HIS A 281 14.39 40.10 -23.02
C HIS A 281 14.70 40.97 -21.78
N ASP A 282 15.55 40.39 -20.93
CA ASP A 282 16.75 40.92 -20.26
C ASP A 282 16.76 42.31 -19.58
N SER A 283 17.03 42.32 -18.27
CA SER A 283 18.34 42.76 -17.75
C SER A 283 18.44 42.65 -16.22
N HIS A 284 19.66 42.42 -15.74
CA HIS A 284 20.05 42.15 -14.36
C HIS A 284 19.53 43.14 -13.31
N GLY A 285 18.98 42.60 -12.21
CA GLY A 285 19.06 43.21 -10.88
C GLY A 285 17.88 44.09 -10.46
N GLN A 286 16.72 43.50 -10.22
CA GLN A 286 15.72 44.04 -9.29
C GLN A 286 15.03 42.89 -8.55
N MET A 287 15.21 42.85 -7.23
CA MET A 287 14.31 42.13 -6.33
C MET A 287 12.94 42.79 -6.44
N THR A 288 12.06 42.28 -7.30
CA THR A 288 10.66 42.66 -7.29
C THR A 288 9.93 41.79 -6.29
N GLN A 289 9.50 42.45 -5.21
CA GLN A 289 8.53 41.99 -4.23
C GLN A 289 7.48 41.07 -4.87
N GLN A 290 7.39 39.87 -4.29
CA GLN A 290 6.27 38.96 -4.42
C GLN A 290 4.99 39.76 -4.09
N GLY A 291 4.14 39.98 -5.09
CA GLY A 291 2.83 40.59 -4.90
C GLY A 291 2.01 39.72 -3.94
N ASP A 292 1.54 40.33 -2.86
CA ASP A 292 0.66 39.71 -1.87
C ASP A 292 -0.54 39.06 -2.55
N LEU A 293 -0.69 37.75 -2.37
CA LEU A 293 -1.92 37.02 -2.68
C LEU A 293 -3.02 37.53 -1.74
N THR A 294 -3.93 38.36 -2.26
CA THR A 294 -5.15 38.76 -1.56
C THR A 294 -6.10 37.57 -1.45
N TYR A 295 -6.23 37.01 -0.24
CA TYR A 295 -7.10 35.87 0.08
C TYR A 295 -8.59 36.21 0.05
N GLU A 296 -9.36 35.44 -0.71
CA GLU A 296 -10.82 35.48 -0.76
C GLU A 296 -11.45 34.72 0.44
N VAL A 297 -12.50 35.31 1.02
CA VAL A 297 -13.22 34.95 2.27
C VAL A 297 -13.62 33.46 2.41
N GLY A 298 -13.70 32.70 1.31
CA GLY A 298 -14.16 31.31 1.31
C GLY A 298 -13.21 30.28 1.94
N GLU A 299 -11.90 30.56 2.07
CA GLU A 299 -10.96 29.61 2.70
C GLU A 299 -11.12 29.52 4.22
N LEU A 300 -11.39 30.64 4.89
CA LEU A 300 -11.59 30.71 6.34
C LEU A 300 -12.82 29.89 6.76
N GLU A 301 -13.92 30.02 6.03
CA GLU A 301 -15.15 29.25 6.26
C GLU A 301 -14.88 27.75 6.10
N ARG A 302 -14.24 27.33 5.00
CA ARG A 302 -13.88 25.92 4.76
C ARG A 302 -12.96 25.36 5.84
N ALA A 303 -11.98 26.13 6.30
CA ALA A 303 -11.07 25.72 7.38
C ALA A 303 -11.80 25.48 8.70
N ILE A 304 -12.79 26.33 9.02
CA ILE A 304 -13.64 26.16 10.21
C ILE A 304 -14.49 24.90 10.08
N TYR A 305 -15.17 24.68 8.95
CA TYR A 305 -15.95 23.46 8.72
C TYR A 305 -15.09 22.19 8.82
N ALA A 306 -13.91 22.16 8.19
CA ALA A 306 -12.98 21.04 8.28
C ALA A 306 -12.55 20.76 9.74
N LYS A 307 -12.35 21.81 10.54
CA LYS A 307 -12.03 21.67 11.97
C LYS A 307 -13.21 21.18 12.80
N VAL A 308 -14.44 21.59 12.49
CA VAL A 308 -15.67 21.05 13.11
C VAL A 308 -15.75 19.54 12.89
N VAL A 309 -15.54 19.07 11.66
CA VAL A 309 -15.51 17.63 11.36
C VAL A 309 -14.38 16.94 12.13
N GLN A 310 -13.17 17.52 12.13
CA GLN A 310 -12.02 16.92 12.82
C GLN A 310 -12.20 16.80 14.34
N LYS A 311 -12.79 17.80 14.99
CA LYS A 311 -12.90 17.89 16.46
C LYS A 311 -14.22 17.35 17.02
N CYS A 312 -15.32 17.53 16.30
CA CYS A 312 -16.67 17.18 16.73
C CYS A 312 -17.28 16.02 15.95
N GLY A 313 -16.67 15.55 14.86
CA GLY A 313 -17.16 14.38 14.12
C GLY A 313 -17.09 13.10 14.95
N ASN A 314 -18.15 12.30 14.89
CA ASN A 314 -18.14 10.95 15.45
C ASN A 314 -17.39 10.03 14.49
N ARG A 315 -16.14 9.71 14.82
CA ARG A 315 -15.47 8.52 14.28
C ARG A 315 -16.06 7.27 14.96
N HIS A 316 -17.38 7.09 14.97
CA HIS A 316 -17.95 5.79 15.34
C HIS A 316 -17.30 4.76 14.42
N HIS A 317 -16.44 3.93 15.02
CA HIS A 317 -15.53 3.06 14.30
C HIS A 317 -16.38 1.95 13.71
N TRP A 318 -16.60 1.97 12.39
CA TRP A 318 -16.98 0.76 11.65
C TRP A 318 -16.05 -0.42 11.96
N GLU A 319 -14.84 -0.14 12.45
CA GLU A 319 -13.90 -1.13 12.99
C GLU A 319 -14.42 -1.86 14.24
N ASP A 320 -15.23 -1.22 15.10
CA ASP A 320 -15.83 -1.87 16.25
C ASP A 320 -16.91 -2.88 15.80
N TRP A 321 -17.71 -2.49 14.81
CA TRP A 321 -18.69 -3.37 14.16
C TRP A 321 -18.04 -4.53 13.41
N ALA A 322 -16.85 -4.34 12.81
CA ALA A 322 -16.19 -5.38 12.03
C ALA A 322 -15.94 -6.67 12.84
N LYS A 323 -15.67 -6.56 14.15
CA LYS A 323 -15.51 -7.72 15.03
C LYS A 323 -16.82 -8.47 15.28
N ASP A 324 -17.89 -7.73 15.54
CA ASP A 324 -19.23 -8.32 15.74
C ASP A 324 -19.75 -8.97 14.46
N ILE A 325 -19.48 -8.36 13.30
CA ILE A 325 -19.82 -8.90 11.98
C ILE A 325 -19.01 -10.16 11.69
N ALA A 326 -17.70 -10.16 11.95
CA ALA A 326 -16.87 -11.36 11.76
C ALA A 326 -17.43 -12.53 12.57
N ARG A 327 -17.85 -12.27 13.82
CA ARG A 327 -18.51 -13.26 14.67
C ARG A 327 -19.82 -13.75 14.05
N ILE A 328 -20.67 -12.86 13.54
CA ILE A 328 -21.95 -13.22 12.91
C ILE A 328 -21.74 -14.00 11.61
N ALA A 329 -20.76 -13.62 10.79
CA ALA A 329 -20.38 -14.34 9.58
C ALA A 329 -19.95 -15.77 9.91
N HIS A 330 -19.10 -15.95 10.92
CA HIS A 330 -18.71 -17.27 11.41
C HIS A 330 -19.92 -18.07 11.91
N THR A 331 -20.84 -17.45 12.66
CA THR A 331 -22.06 -18.14 13.08
C THR A 331 -22.91 -18.59 11.88
N HIS A 332 -23.06 -17.76 10.84
CA HIS A 332 -23.78 -18.15 9.64
C HIS A 332 -23.09 -19.30 8.90
N ILE A 333 -21.77 -19.27 8.77
CA ILE A 333 -20.97 -20.35 8.18
C ILE A 333 -21.20 -21.66 8.95
N ASP A 334 -21.03 -21.63 10.27
CA ASP A 334 -21.20 -22.81 11.14
C ASP A 334 -22.64 -23.37 11.06
N ARG A 335 -23.64 -22.50 10.96
CA ARG A 335 -25.05 -22.92 10.84
C ARG A 335 -25.36 -23.52 9.49
N ILE A 336 -24.92 -22.91 8.39
CA ILE A 336 -25.10 -23.47 7.05
C ILE A 336 -24.39 -24.82 6.97
N GLN A 337 -23.18 -24.92 7.51
CA GLN A 337 -22.43 -26.16 7.56
C GLN A 337 -23.16 -27.24 8.39
N ALA A 338 -23.69 -26.90 9.57
CA ALA A 338 -24.47 -27.84 10.38
C ALA A 338 -25.73 -28.35 9.66
N ILE A 339 -26.44 -27.48 8.92
CA ILE A 339 -27.60 -27.87 8.10
C ILE A 339 -27.17 -28.86 7.01
N LEU A 340 -26.03 -28.62 6.36
CA LEU A 340 -25.48 -29.48 5.31
C LEU A 340 -24.78 -30.74 5.84
N GLU A 341 -24.46 -30.83 7.13
CA GLU A 341 -23.94 -32.06 7.73
C GLU A 341 -25.09 -33.03 8.09
N ASP A 342 -26.26 -32.52 8.49
CA ASP A 342 -27.40 -33.34 8.90
C ASP A 342 -27.96 -34.22 7.74
N PRO A 343 -27.92 -35.56 7.84
CA PRO A 343 -28.47 -36.45 6.82
C PRO A 343 -29.97 -36.27 6.53
N ALA A 344 -30.74 -35.68 7.43
CA ALA A 344 -32.19 -35.47 7.26
C ALA A 344 -32.53 -34.36 6.24
N ASN A 345 -31.65 -33.38 6.04
CA ASN A 345 -31.87 -32.19 5.21
C ASN A 345 -31.59 -32.46 3.73
N THR A 346 -32.37 -33.34 3.11
CA THR A 346 -32.13 -33.80 1.72
C THR A 346 -32.43 -32.74 0.65
N THR A 347 -33.41 -31.87 0.89
CA THR A 347 -33.80 -30.79 -0.05
C THR A 347 -32.75 -29.69 -0.10
N GLU A 348 -32.28 -29.27 1.07
CA GLU A 348 -31.26 -28.25 1.27
C GLU A 348 -29.92 -28.68 0.66
N LYS A 349 -29.53 -29.94 0.89
CA LYS A 349 -28.34 -30.54 0.28
C LYS A 349 -28.42 -30.58 -1.23
N ALA A 350 -29.57 -30.95 -1.79
CA ALA A 350 -29.76 -30.98 -3.23
C ALA A 350 -29.65 -29.57 -3.84
N ALA A 351 -30.29 -28.57 -3.21
CA ALA A 351 -30.22 -27.18 -3.64
C ALA A 351 -28.78 -26.63 -3.57
N PHE A 352 -28.08 -26.87 -2.46
CA PHE A 352 -26.68 -26.46 -2.31
C PHE A 352 -25.76 -27.15 -3.32
N ASN A 353 -25.89 -28.47 -3.49
CA ASN A 353 -25.03 -29.22 -4.42
C ASN A 353 -25.25 -28.79 -5.89
N ALA A 354 -26.49 -28.51 -6.28
CA ALA A 354 -26.79 -27.98 -7.60
C ALA A 354 -26.15 -26.61 -7.81
N PHE A 355 -26.33 -25.68 -6.85
CA PHE A 355 -25.69 -24.37 -6.90
C PHE A 355 -24.16 -24.45 -6.88
N ALA A 356 -23.59 -25.32 -6.06
CA ALA A 356 -22.16 -25.50 -5.93
C ALA A 356 -21.53 -26.08 -7.21
N THR A 357 -22.25 -26.97 -7.89
CA THR A 357 -21.81 -27.51 -9.18
C THR A 357 -21.78 -26.42 -10.24
N GLU A 358 -22.81 -25.59 -10.34
CA GLU A 358 -22.84 -24.48 -11.29
C GLU A 358 -21.81 -23.40 -10.97
N LEU A 359 -21.61 -23.07 -9.70
CA LEU A 359 -20.61 -22.07 -9.31
C LEU A 359 -19.17 -22.52 -9.63
N ARG A 360 -18.89 -23.83 -9.52
CA ARG A 360 -17.61 -24.42 -9.94
C ARG A 360 -17.42 -24.36 -11.45
N ASP A 361 -18.48 -24.53 -12.24
CA ASP A 361 -18.44 -24.37 -13.69
C ASP A 361 -18.24 -22.89 -14.09
N ASP A 362 -18.94 -21.97 -13.42
CA ASP A 362 -18.89 -20.53 -13.69
C ASP A 362 -17.57 -19.85 -13.32
N LEU A 363 -16.95 -20.32 -12.22
CA LEU A 363 -15.72 -19.77 -11.65
C LEU A 363 -14.54 -20.72 -11.85
N ASN A 364 -14.47 -21.81 -11.07
CA ASN A 364 -13.38 -22.78 -11.12
C ASN A 364 -13.72 -24.07 -10.33
N ASP A 365 -13.32 -25.22 -10.87
CA ASP A 365 -13.48 -26.56 -10.28
C ASP A 365 -12.82 -26.69 -8.89
N SER A 366 -11.81 -25.86 -8.56
CA SER A 366 -11.09 -25.95 -7.29
C SER A 366 -11.78 -25.31 -6.09
N ILE A 367 -12.95 -24.69 -6.28
CA ILE A 367 -13.69 -24.04 -5.17
C ILE A 367 -14.26 -25.11 -4.23
N SER A 368 -13.86 -25.04 -2.96
CA SER A 368 -14.32 -25.95 -1.91
C SER A 368 -15.74 -25.63 -1.44
N ASP A 369 -16.48 -26.62 -0.92
CA ASP A 369 -17.82 -26.37 -0.36
C ASP A 369 -17.80 -25.30 0.75
N GLY A 370 -16.74 -25.27 1.57
CA GLY A 370 -16.54 -24.26 2.61
C GLY A 370 -16.46 -22.83 2.05
N GLU A 371 -15.81 -22.63 0.89
CA GLU A 371 -15.74 -21.32 0.24
C GLU A 371 -17.10 -20.89 -0.32
N ILE A 372 -17.91 -21.83 -0.81
CA ILE A 372 -19.26 -21.55 -1.30
C ILE A 372 -20.18 -21.16 -0.14
N ILE A 373 -20.07 -21.87 0.99
CA ILE A 373 -20.77 -21.50 2.24
C ILE A 373 -20.35 -20.10 2.71
N GLU A 374 -19.05 -19.78 2.64
CA GLU A 374 -18.55 -18.45 2.97
C GLU A 374 -19.15 -17.37 2.04
N MET A 375 -19.25 -17.64 0.73
CA MET A 375 -19.91 -16.73 -0.22
C MET A 375 -21.39 -16.50 0.09
N LEU A 376 -22.13 -17.54 0.49
CA LEU A 376 -23.53 -17.41 0.91
C LEU A 376 -23.66 -16.56 2.18
N ALA A 377 -22.79 -16.79 3.17
CA ALA A 377 -22.74 -15.98 4.40
C ALA A 377 -22.38 -14.51 4.11
N GLN A 378 -21.45 -14.26 3.19
CA GLN A 378 -21.15 -12.91 2.71
C GLN A 378 -22.35 -12.25 2.06
N HIS A 379 -23.12 -12.98 1.26
CA HIS A 379 -24.31 -12.44 0.61
C HIS A 379 -25.37 -12.00 1.64
N LEU A 380 -25.62 -12.81 2.67
CA LEU A 380 -26.55 -12.49 3.76
C LEU A 380 -26.20 -11.17 4.47
N ILE A 381 -24.91 -10.89 4.66
CA ILE A 381 -24.43 -9.69 5.35
C ILE A 381 -24.38 -8.48 4.40
N THR A 382 -24.00 -8.69 3.14
CA THR A 382 -23.75 -7.60 2.19
C THR A 382 -25.02 -7.07 1.56
N LYS A 383 -26.00 -7.93 1.27
CA LYS A 383 -27.24 -7.53 0.60
C LYS A 383 -27.97 -6.41 1.36
N PRO A 384 -28.25 -6.52 2.68
CA PRO A 384 -28.93 -5.45 3.40
C PRO A 384 -28.13 -4.14 3.45
N VAL A 385 -26.79 -4.21 3.44
CA VAL A 385 -25.93 -3.03 3.37
C VAL A 385 -26.09 -2.32 2.03
N PHE A 386 -26.14 -3.06 0.92
CA PHE A 386 -26.38 -2.48 -0.40
C PHE A 386 -27.79 -1.95 -0.55
N ASP A 387 -28.81 -2.67 -0.04
CA ASP A 387 -30.20 -2.18 -0.03
C ASP A 387 -30.31 -0.88 0.79
N ALA A 388 -29.58 -0.77 1.92
CA ALA A 388 -29.50 0.42 2.76
C ALA A 388 -28.78 1.61 2.10
N LEU A 389 -27.70 1.35 1.34
CA LEU A 389 -26.93 2.39 0.65
C LEU A 389 -27.67 2.97 -0.56
N PHE A 390 -28.55 2.16 -1.16
CA PHE A 390 -29.17 2.45 -2.45
C PHE A 390 -30.68 2.24 -2.40
N GLU A 391 -31.36 2.88 -1.46
CA GLU A 391 -32.82 2.76 -1.26
C GLU A 391 -33.63 3.08 -2.54
N ASP A 392 -33.15 4.00 -3.38
CA ASP A 392 -33.77 4.36 -4.66
C ASP A 392 -33.51 3.34 -5.80
N TYR A 393 -32.59 2.39 -5.60
CA TYR A 393 -32.16 1.44 -6.62
C TYR A 393 -32.46 0.01 -6.14
N SER A 394 -33.36 -0.68 -6.83
CA SER A 394 -33.67 -2.08 -6.53
C SER A 394 -32.58 -3.04 -7.04
N PHE A 395 -31.31 -2.81 -6.70
CA PHE A 395 -30.15 -3.57 -7.20
C PHE A 395 -30.30 -5.07 -6.97
N ALA A 396 -30.57 -5.48 -5.72
CA ALA A 396 -30.72 -6.89 -5.35
C ALA A 396 -31.86 -7.58 -6.12
N GLN A 397 -32.88 -6.83 -6.52
CA GLN A 397 -34.02 -7.34 -7.30
C GLN A 397 -33.73 -7.51 -8.78
N HIS A 398 -32.64 -6.95 -9.30
CA HIS A 398 -32.28 -7.02 -10.72
C HIS A 398 -30.99 -7.78 -10.98
N ASN A 399 -30.09 -7.88 -10.00
CA ASN A 399 -28.81 -8.57 -10.16
C ASN A 399 -28.99 -10.11 -10.27
N PRO A 400 -28.49 -10.76 -11.33
CA PRO A 400 -28.62 -12.21 -11.53
C PRO A 400 -28.04 -13.05 -10.38
N MET A 401 -26.86 -12.70 -9.87
CA MET A 401 -26.18 -13.46 -8.82
C MET A 401 -26.91 -13.32 -7.48
N SER A 402 -27.40 -12.12 -7.17
CA SER A 402 -28.19 -11.89 -5.96
C SER A 402 -29.46 -12.74 -5.95
N LYS A 403 -30.13 -12.90 -7.10
CA LYS A 403 -31.32 -13.77 -7.21
C LYS A 403 -30.97 -15.24 -7.00
N ALA A 404 -29.90 -15.72 -7.64
CA ALA A 404 -29.50 -17.11 -7.52
C ALA A 404 -29.11 -17.49 -6.08
N MET A 405 -28.35 -16.63 -5.40
CA MET A 405 -27.97 -16.85 -4.00
C MET A 405 -29.17 -16.76 -3.06
N GLN A 406 -30.10 -15.82 -3.29
CA GLN A 406 -31.31 -15.71 -2.50
C GLN A 406 -32.18 -16.97 -2.62
N ASN A 407 -32.32 -17.54 -3.83
CA ASN A 407 -33.09 -18.77 -4.03
C ASN A 407 -32.54 -19.95 -3.20
N VAL A 408 -31.20 -20.09 -3.10
CA VAL A 408 -30.57 -21.12 -2.27
C VAL A 408 -30.80 -20.84 -0.79
N LEU A 409 -30.63 -19.58 -0.38
CA LEU A 409 -30.82 -19.17 1.01
C LEU A 409 -32.27 -19.30 1.47
N ASP A 410 -33.25 -19.06 0.61
CA ASP A 410 -34.67 -19.22 0.93
C ASP A 410 -35.00 -20.67 1.27
N VAL A 411 -34.38 -21.63 0.57
CA VAL A 411 -34.48 -23.07 0.88
C VAL A 411 -33.81 -23.38 2.22
N LEU A 412 -32.65 -22.79 2.50
CA LEU A 412 -31.94 -22.99 3.79
C LEU A 412 -32.65 -22.29 4.98
N ASN A 413 -33.43 -21.24 4.72
CA ASN A 413 -34.05 -20.40 5.73
C ASN A 413 -35.32 -21.02 6.35
N GLU A 414 -35.77 -22.18 5.89
CA GLU A 414 -36.79 -22.98 6.59
C GLU A 414 -36.35 -23.31 8.04
N HIS A 415 -35.04 -23.25 8.33
CA HIS A 415 -34.42 -23.40 9.65
C HIS A 415 -34.21 -22.08 10.43
N ARG A 416 -34.82 -20.97 10.01
CA ARG A 416 -34.74 -19.63 10.63
C ARG A 416 -33.32 -19.10 10.78
N LEU A 417 -32.60 -18.95 9.69
CA LEU A 417 -31.26 -18.36 9.67
C LEU A 417 -31.26 -16.89 10.17
N ASP A 418 -32.39 -16.20 10.03
CA ASP A 418 -32.57 -14.76 10.26
C ASP A 418 -32.47 -14.27 11.72
N LYS A 419 -32.57 -15.17 12.72
CA LYS A 419 -32.71 -14.79 14.14
C LYS A 419 -31.54 -14.01 14.74
N GLU A 420 -30.40 -13.90 14.05
CA GLU A 420 -29.25 -13.11 14.50
C GLU A 420 -29.13 -11.74 13.80
N ALA A 421 -29.96 -11.48 12.77
CA ALA A 421 -29.96 -10.22 12.01
C ALA A 421 -30.44 -9.01 12.84
N ASP A 422 -31.14 -9.23 13.95
CA ASP A 422 -31.62 -8.16 14.85
C ASP A 422 -30.47 -7.31 15.42
N THR A 423 -29.28 -7.91 15.62
CA THR A 423 -28.08 -7.18 16.05
C THR A 423 -27.53 -6.24 14.97
N LEU A 424 -27.75 -6.56 13.70
CA LEU A 424 -27.29 -5.82 12.53
C LEU A 424 -28.23 -4.69 12.11
N GLU A 425 -29.48 -4.69 12.58
CA GLU A 425 -30.44 -3.66 12.21
C GLU A 425 -29.98 -2.26 12.62
N SER A 426 -29.35 -2.13 13.79
CA SER A 426 -28.74 -0.87 14.23
C SER A 426 -27.58 -0.41 13.34
N PHE A 427 -26.79 -1.35 12.81
CA PHE A 427 -25.74 -1.08 11.83
C PHE A 427 -26.34 -0.66 10.48
N TYR A 428 -27.34 -1.38 9.96
CA TYR A 428 -28.03 -1.02 8.72
C TYR A 428 -28.75 0.33 8.81
N ALA A 429 -29.29 0.67 9.98
CA ALA A 429 -29.84 1.99 10.26
C ALA A 429 -28.75 3.07 10.18
N SER A 430 -27.57 2.82 10.75
CA SER A 430 -26.43 3.74 10.64
C SER A 430 -25.94 3.93 9.20
N VAL A 431 -25.90 2.86 8.40
CA VAL A 431 -25.55 2.94 6.97
C VAL A 431 -26.60 3.75 6.20
N ARG A 432 -27.89 3.50 6.42
CA ARG A 432 -29.00 4.28 5.84
C ARG A 432 -28.88 5.75 6.19
N GLU A 433 -28.69 6.08 7.47
CA GLU A 433 -28.57 7.47 7.92
C GLU A 433 -27.38 8.19 7.27
N ARG A 434 -26.26 7.48 7.09
CA ARG A 434 -25.07 8.03 6.42
C ARG A 434 -25.28 8.21 4.92
N ALA A 435 -25.99 7.30 4.27
CA ALA A 435 -26.32 7.36 2.83
C ALA A 435 -27.41 8.40 2.52
N GLN A 436 -28.33 8.64 3.46
CA GLN A 436 -29.49 9.50 3.26
C GLN A 436 -29.08 10.95 2.96
N GLY A 437 -29.52 11.48 1.83
CA GLY A 437 -29.20 12.85 1.40
C GLY A 437 -27.88 13.01 0.65
N ILE A 438 -27.18 11.91 0.33
CA ILE A 438 -26.04 11.93 -0.60
C ILE A 438 -26.55 11.67 -2.01
N ASP A 439 -26.63 12.73 -2.80
CA ASP A 439 -27.13 12.74 -4.17
C ASP A 439 -26.02 12.61 -5.23
N ASN A 440 -24.76 12.79 -4.85
CA ASN A 440 -23.62 12.73 -5.78
C ASN A 440 -22.88 11.37 -5.75
N ALA A 441 -22.40 10.93 -6.92
CA ALA A 441 -21.72 9.64 -7.09
C ALA A 441 -20.39 9.54 -6.33
N GLN A 442 -19.64 10.64 -6.19
CA GLN A 442 -18.36 10.67 -5.48
C GLN A 442 -18.53 10.39 -3.97
N GLY A 443 -19.56 10.96 -3.34
CA GLY A 443 -19.90 10.74 -1.95
C GLY A 443 -20.29 9.28 -1.68
N LYS A 444 -21.11 8.68 -2.56
CA LYS A 444 -21.46 7.26 -2.48
C LYS A 444 -20.23 6.36 -2.63
N GLN A 445 -19.35 6.63 -3.60
CA GLN A 445 -18.10 5.89 -3.78
C GLN A 445 -17.17 5.99 -2.57
N ARG A 446 -17.07 7.16 -1.94
CA ARG A 446 -16.25 7.35 -0.73
C ARG A 446 -16.78 6.53 0.44
N ILE A 447 -18.11 6.44 0.60
CA ILE A 447 -18.74 5.58 1.60
C ILE A 447 -18.46 4.10 1.31
N ILE A 448 -18.60 3.65 0.07
CA ILE A 448 -18.30 2.26 -0.32
C ILE A 448 -16.83 1.94 -0.05
N LYS A 449 -15.91 2.86 -0.38
CA LYS A 449 -14.48 2.68 -0.10
C LYS A 449 -14.23 2.58 1.41
N GLU A 450 -14.82 3.44 2.21
CA GLU A 450 -14.68 3.36 3.67
C GLU A 450 -15.28 2.07 4.24
N LEU A 451 -16.40 1.59 3.68
CA LEU A 451 -17.01 0.30 4.07
C LEU A 451 -16.07 -0.84 3.67
N TYR A 452 -15.50 -0.79 2.48
CA TYR A 452 -14.48 -1.75 2.06
C TYR A 452 -13.28 -1.79 3.00
N ASP A 453 -12.65 -0.64 3.21
CA ASP A 453 -11.40 -0.55 3.95
C ASP A 453 -11.57 -0.91 5.43
N LYS A 454 -12.68 -0.49 6.05
CA LYS A 454 -12.89 -0.66 7.50
C LYS A 454 -13.76 -1.85 7.87
N PHE A 455 -14.80 -2.14 7.08
CA PHE A 455 -15.77 -3.18 7.40
C PHE A 455 -15.37 -4.52 6.78
N PHE A 456 -15.11 -4.58 5.47
CA PHE A 456 -14.85 -5.85 4.79
C PHE A 456 -13.47 -6.44 5.10
N ASN A 457 -12.42 -5.62 5.11
CA ASN A 457 -11.08 -6.07 5.50
C ASN A 457 -11.01 -6.55 6.96
N GLY A 458 -11.83 -5.97 7.84
CA GLY A 458 -11.92 -6.36 9.24
C GLY A 458 -12.75 -7.63 9.46
N ALA A 459 -13.87 -7.78 8.74
CA ALA A 459 -14.78 -8.91 8.89
C ALA A 459 -14.28 -10.20 8.21
N PHE A 460 -13.64 -10.09 7.04
CA PHE A 460 -13.18 -11.23 6.25
C PHE A 460 -11.68 -11.12 5.91
N PRO A 461 -10.77 -11.16 6.91
CA PRO A 461 -9.36 -10.86 6.70
C PRO A 461 -8.63 -11.91 5.84
N ASN A 462 -9.06 -13.18 5.87
CA ASN A 462 -8.47 -14.25 5.06
C ASN A 462 -8.86 -14.10 3.59
N LEU A 463 -10.14 -13.80 3.34
CA LEU A 463 -10.65 -13.45 2.02
C LEU A 463 -9.95 -12.20 1.46
N ALA A 464 -9.87 -11.12 2.24
CA ALA A 464 -9.16 -9.90 1.84
C ALA A 464 -7.68 -10.15 1.47
N LYS A 465 -7.00 -11.03 2.23
CA LYS A 465 -5.61 -11.44 1.93
C LYS A 465 -5.49 -12.31 0.68
N ARG A 466 -6.41 -13.25 0.44
CA ARG A 466 -6.41 -14.09 -0.77
C ARG A 466 -6.70 -13.27 -2.01
N LEU A 467 -7.63 -12.33 -1.91
CA LEU A 467 -8.17 -11.61 -3.06
C LEU A 467 -7.39 -10.36 -3.43
N GLY A 468 -6.64 -9.78 -2.48
CA GLY A 468 -5.68 -8.70 -2.78
C GLY A 468 -6.29 -7.56 -3.60
N ILE A 469 -7.55 -7.18 -3.33
CA ILE A 469 -8.25 -6.15 -4.10
C ILE A 469 -7.55 -4.82 -3.86
N VAL A 470 -6.96 -4.27 -4.91
CA VAL A 470 -6.22 -3.01 -4.88
C VAL A 470 -7.06 -1.93 -5.55
N TYR A 471 -7.35 -0.85 -4.82
CA TYR A 471 -7.91 0.35 -5.45
C TYR A 471 -6.87 0.99 -6.37
N THR A 472 -7.17 1.01 -7.66
CA THR A 472 -6.30 1.63 -8.65
C THR A 472 -6.43 3.15 -8.57
N PRO A 473 -5.33 3.91 -8.45
CA PRO A 473 -5.38 5.37 -8.44
C PRO A 473 -6.07 5.91 -9.71
N VAL A 474 -6.95 6.90 -9.54
CA VAL A 474 -7.77 7.45 -10.64
C VAL A 474 -6.89 8.04 -11.74
N GLU A 475 -5.77 8.66 -11.37
CA GLU A 475 -4.81 9.26 -12.30
C GLU A 475 -4.19 8.22 -13.25
N VAL A 476 -3.98 6.99 -12.76
CA VAL A 476 -3.46 5.87 -13.58
C VAL A 476 -4.53 5.39 -14.54
N VAL A 477 -5.76 5.23 -14.06
CA VAL A 477 -6.91 4.78 -14.86
C VAL A 477 -7.20 5.78 -15.98
N ASP A 478 -7.30 7.06 -15.64
CA ASP A 478 -7.54 8.13 -16.60
C ASP A 478 -6.43 8.19 -17.66
N PHE A 479 -5.16 8.08 -17.25
CA PHE A 479 -4.03 8.06 -18.17
C PHE A 479 -4.14 6.91 -19.19
N ILE A 480 -4.51 5.70 -18.75
CA ILE A 480 -4.68 4.54 -19.65
C ILE A 480 -5.83 4.79 -20.62
N ILE A 481 -6.99 5.24 -20.14
CA ILE A 481 -8.18 5.47 -20.98
C ILE A 481 -7.90 6.51 -22.08
N HIS A 482 -7.29 7.63 -21.72
CA HIS A 482 -6.91 8.66 -22.69
C HIS A 482 -5.87 8.13 -23.69
N SER A 483 -4.87 7.39 -23.20
CA SER A 483 -3.83 6.82 -24.07
C SER A 483 -4.38 5.79 -25.04
N VAL A 484 -5.27 4.89 -24.61
CA VAL A 484 -5.93 3.92 -25.51
C VAL A 484 -6.73 4.64 -26.58
N ASN A 485 -7.46 5.71 -26.23
CA ASN A 485 -8.18 6.51 -27.22
C ASN A 485 -7.24 7.21 -28.21
N ASP A 486 -6.07 7.68 -27.75
CA ASP A 486 -5.05 8.27 -28.61
C ASP A 486 -4.47 7.23 -29.59
N VAL A 487 -4.18 6.01 -29.11
CA VAL A 487 -3.76 4.89 -29.97
C VAL A 487 -4.85 4.58 -31.01
N LEU A 488 -6.11 4.45 -30.59
CA LEU A 488 -7.20 4.12 -31.51
C LEU A 488 -7.33 5.14 -32.64
N LYS A 489 -7.19 6.42 -32.33
CA LYS A 489 -7.25 7.49 -33.32
C LYS A 489 -6.09 7.43 -34.30
N ARG A 490 -4.88 7.20 -33.79
CA ARG A 490 -3.66 7.22 -34.60
C ARG A 490 -3.51 5.98 -35.48
N GLU A 491 -3.81 4.81 -34.94
CA GLU A 491 -3.56 3.52 -35.59
C GLU A 491 -4.72 3.03 -36.45
N PHE A 492 -5.97 3.30 -36.02
CA PHE A 492 -7.18 2.75 -36.65
C PHE A 492 -8.15 3.83 -37.14
N GLY A 493 -7.90 5.12 -36.87
CA GLY A 493 -8.85 6.20 -37.16
C GLY A 493 -10.15 6.11 -36.36
N GLN A 494 -10.15 5.35 -35.27
CA GLN A 494 -11.32 5.09 -34.41
C GLN A 494 -11.17 5.78 -33.04
N THR A 495 -12.25 5.80 -32.28
CA THR A 495 -12.26 6.29 -30.89
C THR A 495 -12.94 5.26 -29.99
N LEU A 496 -12.80 5.41 -28.67
CA LEU A 496 -13.54 4.57 -27.71
C LEU A 496 -15.06 4.64 -27.90
N GLY A 497 -15.59 5.74 -28.44
CA GLY A 497 -17.01 5.94 -28.75
C GLY A 497 -17.45 5.44 -30.13
N SER A 498 -16.53 4.91 -30.96
CA SER A 498 -16.86 4.45 -32.32
C SER A 498 -17.64 3.14 -32.30
N ASP A 499 -18.64 3.02 -33.17
CA ASP A 499 -19.48 1.82 -33.26
C ASP A 499 -18.67 0.56 -33.56
N GLY A 500 -19.02 -0.56 -32.89
CA GLY A 500 -18.33 -1.84 -33.06
C GLY A 500 -17.00 -1.98 -32.32
N VAL A 501 -16.52 -0.92 -31.64
CA VAL A 501 -15.37 -1.01 -30.73
C VAL A 501 -15.84 -1.54 -29.38
N HIS A 502 -15.79 -2.86 -29.20
CA HIS A 502 -16.10 -3.49 -27.91
C HIS A 502 -14.91 -3.37 -26.93
N ILE A 503 -15.21 -2.94 -25.71
CA ILE A 503 -14.26 -2.68 -24.63
C ILE A 503 -14.53 -3.65 -23.50
N ILE A 504 -13.49 -4.30 -22.98
CA ILE A 504 -13.60 -5.17 -21.80
C ILE A 504 -12.59 -4.79 -20.72
N ASP A 505 -13.04 -4.80 -19.47
CA ASP A 505 -12.19 -4.92 -18.29
C ASP A 505 -12.31 -6.35 -17.72
N PRO A 506 -11.32 -7.23 -17.94
CA PRO A 506 -11.42 -8.64 -17.52
C PRO A 506 -11.22 -8.85 -16.02
N PHE A 507 -10.80 -7.81 -15.29
CA PHE A 507 -10.45 -7.84 -13.86
C PHE A 507 -10.96 -6.55 -13.20
N THR A 508 -12.27 -6.33 -13.27
CA THR A 508 -12.84 -5.00 -13.05
C THR A 508 -12.71 -4.48 -11.62
N GLY A 509 -12.49 -5.37 -10.64
CA GLY A 509 -12.37 -5.02 -9.23
C GLY A 509 -13.63 -4.29 -8.77
N THR A 510 -13.50 -3.01 -8.43
CA THR A 510 -14.60 -2.16 -7.98
C THR A 510 -15.27 -1.37 -9.12
N GLY A 511 -14.98 -1.69 -10.38
CA GLY A 511 -15.56 -1.02 -11.55
C GLY A 511 -14.84 0.28 -11.95
N THR A 512 -13.63 0.54 -11.45
CA THR A 512 -12.97 1.85 -11.62
C THR A 512 -12.70 2.19 -13.08
N PHE A 513 -12.15 1.27 -13.89
CA PHE A 513 -11.89 1.56 -15.31
C PHE A 513 -13.17 1.86 -16.08
N ILE A 514 -14.25 1.09 -15.85
CA ILE A 514 -15.52 1.31 -16.55
C ILE A 514 -16.19 2.61 -16.11
N THR A 515 -16.22 2.91 -14.81
CA THR A 515 -16.79 4.18 -14.31
C THR A 515 -16.03 5.39 -14.84
N ARG A 516 -14.68 5.35 -14.82
CA ARG A 516 -13.84 6.42 -15.37
C ARG A 516 -13.95 6.52 -16.89
N LEU A 517 -14.15 5.42 -17.59
CA LEU A 517 -14.41 5.41 -19.04
C LEU A 517 -15.69 6.20 -19.35
N LEU A 518 -16.78 5.95 -18.62
CA LEU A 518 -18.05 6.69 -18.79
C LEU A 518 -17.88 8.18 -18.42
N GLN A 519 -17.08 8.50 -17.40
CA GLN A 519 -16.82 9.87 -16.93
C GLN A 519 -15.71 10.61 -17.70
N SER A 520 -15.03 9.95 -18.65
CA SER A 520 -13.81 10.46 -19.28
C SER A 520 -14.03 11.72 -20.14
N GLY A 521 -15.27 12.00 -20.55
CA GLY A 521 -15.58 13.06 -21.51
C GLY A 521 -15.18 12.75 -22.96
N LEU A 522 -14.71 11.52 -23.24
CA LEU A 522 -14.30 11.08 -24.58
C LEU A 522 -15.48 10.63 -25.46
N MET A 523 -16.67 10.48 -24.89
CA MET A 523 -17.88 9.99 -25.55
C MET A 523 -19.05 10.94 -25.29
N THR A 524 -19.91 11.10 -26.29
CA THR A 524 -21.19 11.81 -26.16
C THR A 524 -22.21 10.97 -25.39
N THR A 525 -23.25 11.60 -24.84
CA THR A 525 -24.31 10.91 -24.08
C THR A 525 -25.00 9.80 -24.89
N ASP A 526 -25.19 9.98 -26.19
CA ASP A 526 -25.83 8.96 -27.05
C ASP A 526 -24.89 7.78 -27.32
N GLN A 527 -23.59 8.04 -27.49
CA GLN A 527 -22.58 6.99 -27.55
C GLN A 527 -22.53 6.21 -26.23
N ILE A 528 -22.57 6.89 -25.09
CA ILE A 528 -22.59 6.26 -23.76
C ILE A 528 -23.77 5.29 -23.64
N LYS A 529 -24.99 5.69 -24.03
CA LYS A 529 -26.18 4.82 -24.02
C LYS A 529 -25.98 3.55 -24.85
N LYS A 530 -25.44 3.70 -26.06
CA LYS A 530 -25.20 2.56 -26.96
C LYS A 530 -24.12 1.63 -26.42
N LYS A 531 -23.00 2.21 -25.97
CA LYS A 531 -21.86 1.51 -25.41
C LYS A 531 -22.23 0.71 -24.16
N TYR A 532 -22.92 1.35 -23.23
CA TYR A 532 -23.38 0.74 -21.98
C TYR A 532 -24.28 -0.49 -22.21
N LYS A 533 -25.12 -0.45 -23.26
CA LYS A 533 -26.10 -1.52 -23.53
C LYS A 533 -25.48 -2.80 -24.08
N GLY A 534 -24.32 -2.75 -24.74
CA GLY A 534 -23.77 -3.97 -25.35
C GLY A 534 -22.33 -3.92 -25.88
N GLU A 535 -21.60 -2.82 -25.70
CA GLU A 535 -20.22 -2.69 -26.19
C GLU A 535 -19.20 -2.46 -25.07
N ILE A 536 -19.63 -2.37 -23.81
CA ILE A 536 -18.78 -2.33 -22.63
C ILE A 536 -19.03 -3.60 -21.81
N HIS A 537 -17.94 -4.27 -21.43
CA HIS A 537 -17.96 -5.55 -20.72
C HIS A 537 -17.03 -5.51 -19.51
N ALA A 538 -17.36 -6.27 -18.48
CA ALA A 538 -16.58 -6.36 -17.26
C ALA A 538 -16.67 -7.77 -16.65
N ASN A 539 -15.55 -8.31 -16.19
CA ASN A 539 -15.52 -9.58 -15.46
C ASN A 539 -14.94 -9.37 -14.06
N GLU A 540 -15.46 -10.12 -13.10
CA GLU A 540 -14.93 -10.17 -11.75
C GLU A 540 -15.06 -11.58 -11.18
N LEU A 541 -14.06 -12.04 -10.45
CA LEU A 541 -14.07 -13.34 -9.78
C LEU A 541 -14.71 -13.25 -8.39
N VAL A 542 -14.55 -12.11 -7.72
CA VAL A 542 -14.96 -11.90 -6.34
C VAL A 542 -16.38 -11.35 -6.26
N LEU A 543 -17.27 -12.07 -5.57
CA LEU A 543 -18.67 -11.67 -5.40
C LEU A 543 -18.85 -10.23 -4.88
N LEU A 544 -18.13 -9.88 -3.81
CA LEU A 544 -18.24 -8.55 -3.22
C LEU A 544 -17.77 -7.45 -4.18
N ALA A 545 -16.65 -7.67 -4.86
CA ALA A 545 -16.13 -6.73 -5.84
C ALA A 545 -17.08 -6.60 -7.04
N TYR A 546 -17.66 -7.72 -7.48
CA TYR A 546 -18.69 -7.76 -8.52
C TYR A 546 -19.91 -6.89 -8.16
N TYR A 547 -20.44 -7.00 -6.94
CA TYR A 547 -21.56 -6.14 -6.51
C TYR A 547 -21.17 -4.67 -6.47
N ILE A 548 -19.99 -4.34 -5.94
CA ILE A 548 -19.49 -2.97 -5.91
C ILE A 548 -19.32 -2.41 -7.33
N ALA A 549 -18.74 -3.18 -8.24
CA ALA A 549 -18.54 -2.79 -9.63
C ALA A 549 -19.86 -2.55 -10.34
N ALA A 550 -20.80 -3.49 -10.26
CA ALA A 550 -22.12 -3.36 -10.89
C ALA A 550 -22.83 -2.08 -10.43
N ILE A 551 -22.93 -1.86 -9.12
CA ILE A 551 -23.61 -0.68 -8.57
C ILE A 551 -22.88 0.62 -8.94
N ASN A 552 -21.55 0.63 -8.88
CA ASN A 552 -20.77 1.83 -9.24
C ASN A 552 -20.96 2.21 -10.71
N ILE A 553 -20.95 1.22 -11.60
CA ILE A 553 -21.14 1.42 -13.05
C ILE A 553 -22.56 1.93 -13.32
N GLU A 554 -23.57 1.31 -12.73
CA GLU A 554 -24.97 1.70 -12.85
C GLU A 554 -25.22 3.12 -12.31
N ALA A 555 -24.73 3.42 -11.11
CA ALA A 555 -24.90 4.73 -10.49
C ALA A 555 -24.24 5.86 -11.30
N VAL A 556 -23.04 5.61 -11.84
CA VAL A 556 -22.35 6.57 -12.70
C VAL A 556 -23.12 6.78 -14.01
N TYR A 557 -23.61 5.70 -14.63
CA TYR A 557 -24.43 5.79 -15.84
C TYR A 557 -25.69 6.64 -15.60
N HIS A 558 -26.44 6.38 -14.52
CA HIS A 558 -27.63 7.17 -14.16
C HIS A 558 -27.32 8.64 -13.90
N SER A 559 -26.21 8.93 -13.23
CA SER A 559 -25.79 10.31 -12.98
C SER A 559 -25.47 11.10 -14.26
N LEU A 560 -25.02 10.41 -15.33
CA LEU A 560 -24.62 11.03 -16.60
C LEU A 560 -25.78 11.13 -17.60
N VAL A 561 -26.63 10.10 -17.67
CA VAL A 561 -27.69 9.98 -18.69
C VAL A 561 -29.05 10.47 -18.17
N GLY A 562 -29.32 10.33 -16.88
CA GLY A 562 -30.65 10.54 -16.30
C GLY A 562 -31.67 9.48 -16.73
N GLY A 563 -32.91 9.61 -16.24
CA GLY A 563 -34.02 8.69 -16.54
C GLY A 563 -34.15 7.53 -15.55
N ASP A 564 -34.96 6.53 -15.92
CA ASP A 564 -35.25 5.35 -15.10
C ASP A 564 -34.02 4.45 -14.92
N TYR A 565 -34.04 3.63 -13.87
CA TYR A 565 -32.98 2.66 -13.57
C TYR A 565 -32.79 1.63 -14.71
N VAL A 566 -31.53 1.37 -15.11
CA VAL A 566 -31.13 0.43 -16.15
C VAL A 566 -29.95 -0.41 -15.65
N PRO A 567 -30.14 -1.71 -15.40
CA PRO A 567 -29.07 -2.57 -14.90
C PRO A 567 -27.95 -2.71 -15.93
N PHE A 568 -26.71 -2.89 -15.45
CA PHE A 568 -25.58 -3.10 -16.34
C PHE A 568 -25.50 -4.58 -16.77
N GLU A 569 -25.82 -4.85 -18.05
CA GLU A 569 -25.80 -6.22 -18.60
C GLU A 569 -24.39 -6.70 -18.98
N GLY A 570 -23.41 -5.81 -19.07
CA GLY A 570 -22.05 -6.13 -19.50
C GLY A 570 -21.16 -6.77 -18.42
N ILE A 571 -21.60 -6.81 -17.16
CA ILE A 571 -20.82 -7.41 -16.06
C ILE A 571 -21.16 -8.89 -15.84
N CYS A 572 -20.12 -9.70 -15.64
CA CYS A 572 -20.18 -11.13 -15.32
C CYS A 572 -19.41 -11.46 -14.04
N LEU A 573 -19.94 -12.39 -13.23
CA LEU A 573 -19.17 -13.07 -12.19
C LEU A 573 -18.54 -14.32 -12.80
N THR A 574 -17.22 -14.33 -13.02
CA THR A 574 -16.50 -15.43 -13.66
C THR A 574 -15.00 -15.35 -13.45
N ASP A 575 -14.31 -16.48 -13.56
CA ASP A 575 -12.86 -16.49 -13.79
C ASP A 575 -12.60 -16.34 -15.30
N THR A 576 -12.10 -15.15 -15.67
CA THR A 576 -11.71 -14.81 -17.05
C THR A 576 -10.78 -15.85 -17.68
N PHE A 577 -9.88 -16.47 -16.90
CA PHE A 577 -8.96 -17.48 -17.41
C PHE A 577 -9.67 -18.81 -17.65
N GLN A 578 -10.56 -19.22 -16.75
CA GLN A 578 -11.28 -20.50 -16.83
C GLN A 578 -12.30 -20.54 -17.98
N MET A 579 -12.90 -19.39 -18.33
CA MET A 579 -13.94 -19.26 -19.36
C MET A 579 -13.56 -19.84 -20.76
N TYR A 580 -12.26 -20.06 -21.01
CA TYR A 580 -11.72 -20.57 -22.27
C TYR A 580 -11.07 -21.96 -22.14
N GLU A 581 -11.12 -22.59 -20.97
CA GLU A 581 -10.51 -23.91 -20.71
C GLU A 581 -11.46 -25.07 -21.04
N LYS A 582 -12.78 -24.89 -20.86
CA LYS A 582 -13.82 -25.88 -21.17
C LYS A 582 -15.01 -25.21 -21.86
N ASP A 583 -15.82 -26.00 -22.57
CA ASP A 583 -17.12 -25.56 -23.06
C ASP A 583 -18.15 -25.61 -21.91
N ASP A 584 -18.91 -24.53 -21.72
CA ASP A 584 -19.92 -24.41 -20.65
C ASP A 584 -20.94 -25.57 -20.73
N LEU A 585 -21.22 -26.22 -19.60
CA LEU A 585 -22.31 -27.19 -19.49
C LEU A 585 -23.67 -26.45 -19.45
N VAL A 586 -24.76 -27.17 -19.71
CA VAL A 586 -26.11 -26.59 -19.66
C VAL A 586 -26.44 -26.20 -18.22
N ASN A 587 -26.72 -24.91 -17.99
CA ASN A 587 -26.94 -24.32 -16.66
C ASN A 587 -28.44 -24.12 -16.38
N GLU A 588 -28.93 -24.51 -15.19
CA GLU A 588 -30.34 -24.42 -14.79
C GLU A 588 -30.60 -23.29 -13.76
N LEU A 589 -29.65 -22.94 -12.87
CA LEU A 589 -29.79 -21.94 -11.80
C LEU A 589 -29.17 -20.57 -12.16
N LEU A 590 -28.01 -20.54 -12.81
CA LEU A 590 -27.25 -19.33 -13.19
C LEU A 590 -27.45 -18.88 -14.64
N VAL A 591 -28.60 -19.24 -15.25
CA VAL A 591 -28.93 -19.03 -16.67
C VAL A 591 -28.58 -17.62 -17.19
N GLN A 592 -28.88 -16.57 -16.42
CA GLN A 592 -28.62 -15.20 -16.84
C GLN A 592 -27.12 -14.84 -16.84
N ASN A 593 -26.35 -15.31 -15.85
CA ASN A 593 -24.91 -15.06 -15.81
C ASN A 593 -24.22 -15.82 -16.95
N SER A 594 -24.53 -17.11 -17.12
CA SER A 594 -24.01 -17.94 -18.21
C SER A 594 -24.35 -17.35 -19.58
N ALA A 595 -25.59 -16.88 -19.79
CA ALA A 595 -25.97 -16.21 -21.04
C ALA A 595 -25.15 -14.95 -21.34
N ARG A 596 -24.78 -14.17 -20.31
CA ARG A 596 -23.88 -13.00 -20.47
C ARG A 596 -22.46 -13.45 -20.84
N ARG A 597 -21.94 -14.50 -20.20
CA ARG A 597 -20.62 -15.09 -20.51
C ARG A 597 -20.56 -15.61 -21.94
N THR A 598 -21.52 -16.44 -22.36
CA THR A 598 -21.58 -16.96 -23.74
C THR A 598 -21.66 -15.83 -24.78
N ARG A 599 -22.46 -14.78 -24.50
CA ARG A 599 -22.53 -13.58 -25.35
C ARG A 599 -21.16 -12.93 -25.47
N GLN A 600 -20.49 -12.66 -24.34
CA GLN A 600 -19.18 -12.02 -24.29
C GLN A 600 -18.09 -12.84 -25.01
N LYS A 601 -18.11 -14.17 -24.91
CA LYS A 601 -17.15 -15.07 -25.59
C LYS A 601 -17.17 -14.89 -27.10
N ASN A 602 -18.36 -14.69 -27.67
CA ASN A 602 -18.58 -14.58 -29.12
C ASN A 602 -18.31 -13.18 -29.70
N LEU A 603 -18.04 -12.17 -28.86
CA LEU A 603 -17.82 -10.80 -29.31
C LEU A 603 -16.40 -10.60 -29.86
N ASP A 604 -16.29 -9.74 -30.88
CA ASP A 604 -15.01 -9.25 -31.38
C ASP A 604 -14.51 -8.10 -30.48
N ILE A 605 -13.58 -8.40 -29.58
CA ILE A 605 -13.08 -7.45 -28.58
C ILE A 605 -11.88 -6.71 -29.15
N ARG A 606 -12.00 -5.38 -29.28
CA ARG A 606 -10.97 -4.51 -29.84
C ARG A 606 -10.14 -3.80 -28.79
N VAL A 607 -10.67 -3.62 -27.60
CA VAL A 607 -10.01 -2.90 -26.50
C VAL A 607 -10.09 -3.71 -25.22
N ILE A 608 -8.94 -3.97 -24.62
CA ILE A 608 -8.82 -4.57 -23.29
C ILE A 608 -8.12 -3.57 -22.38
N ILE A 609 -8.74 -3.21 -21.27
CA ILE A 609 -8.16 -2.33 -20.25
C ILE A 609 -8.23 -2.99 -18.88
N GLY A 610 -7.45 -2.54 -17.91
CA GLY A 610 -7.60 -3.00 -16.52
C GLY A 610 -6.33 -3.01 -15.69
N ASN A 611 -6.47 -3.53 -14.48
CA ASN A 611 -5.37 -3.81 -13.55
C ASN A 611 -5.42 -5.31 -13.19
N PRO A 612 -4.71 -6.19 -13.93
CA PRO A 612 -4.74 -7.62 -13.67
C PRO A 612 -4.13 -7.98 -12.29
N PRO A 613 -4.49 -9.14 -11.70
CA PRO A 613 -3.95 -9.57 -10.41
C PRO A 613 -2.44 -9.93 -10.48
N TYR A 614 -1.71 -9.71 -9.39
CA TYR A 614 -0.26 -9.99 -9.29
C TYR A 614 -0.01 -11.15 -8.32
N SER A 615 0.33 -12.34 -8.83
CA SER A 615 0.66 -13.51 -8.01
C SER A 615 1.51 -14.52 -8.76
N VAL A 616 2.74 -14.75 -8.27
CA VAL A 616 3.62 -15.84 -8.71
C VAL A 616 3.30 -17.16 -7.97
N GLY A 617 2.39 -17.13 -6.99
CA GLY A 617 2.05 -18.25 -6.11
C GLY A 617 2.16 -17.90 -4.61
N GLN A 618 1.96 -18.90 -3.76
CA GLN A 618 1.99 -18.75 -2.30
C GLN A 618 3.37 -18.36 -1.75
N LYS A 619 3.38 -17.72 -0.57
CA LYS A 619 4.62 -17.34 0.13
C LYS A 619 5.20 -18.50 0.93
N SER A 620 4.33 -19.31 1.53
CA SER A 620 4.67 -20.50 2.29
C SER A 620 3.83 -21.68 1.81
N GLU A 621 4.41 -22.88 1.84
CA GLU A 621 3.65 -24.12 1.59
C GLU A 621 2.66 -24.46 2.71
N ASN A 622 2.78 -23.79 3.86
CA ASN A 622 1.78 -23.85 4.93
C ASN A 622 0.51 -23.06 4.59
N ASP A 623 0.60 -22.09 3.68
CA ASP A 623 -0.56 -21.25 3.31
C ASP A 623 -1.61 -22.09 2.56
N ASN A 624 -1.18 -23.16 1.89
CA ASN A 624 -1.99 -24.07 1.09
C ASN A 624 -2.92 -23.34 0.10
N ASN A 625 -2.36 -22.34 -0.58
CA ASN A 625 -3.07 -21.40 -1.44
C ASN A 625 -2.27 -21.17 -2.72
N ASP A 626 -1.88 -22.26 -3.38
CA ASP A 626 -1.16 -22.20 -4.66
C ASP A 626 -2.06 -21.64 -5.77
N ASN A 627 -1.44 -21.12 -6.82
CA ASN A 627 -2.18 -20.57 -7.94
C ASN A 627 -2.96 -21.68 -8.67
N VAL A 628 -4.17 -21.34 -9.11
CA VAL A 628 -4.96 -22.19 -10.01
C VAL A 628 -4.18 -22.48 -11.29
N VAL A 629 -4.31 -23.70 -11.80
CA VAL A 629 -3.70 -24.15 -13.06
C VAL A 629 -4.71 -23.99 -14.18
N TYR A 630 -4.31 -23.37 -15.28
CA TYR A 630 -5.14 -23.15 -16.48
C TYR A 630 -4.47 -23.87 -17.66
N PRO A 631 -4.79 -25.14 -17.94
CA PRO A 631 -4.02 -25.98 -18.86
C PRO A 631 -3.78 -25.40 -20.26
N HIS A 632 -4.81 -24.84 -20.90
CA HIS A 632 -4.71 -24.25 -22.23
C HIS A 632 -3.92 -22.94 -22.19
N LEU A 633 -4.25 -22.01 -21.30
CA LEU A 633 -3.53 -20.74 -21.15
C LEU A 633 -2.05 -20.96 -20.77
N ASP A 634 -1.79 -21.87 -19.84
CA ASP A 634 -0.42 -22.22 -19.43
C ASP A 634 0.33 -22.95 -20.56
N SER A 635 -0.36 -23.66 -21.48
CA SER A 635 0.25 -24.20 -22.70
C SER A 635 0.64 -23.09 -23.66
N ARG A 636 -0.22 -22.09 -23.86
CA ARG A 636 0.10 -20.91 -24.67
C ARG A 636 1.33 -20.18 -24.14
N ILE A 637 1.45 -19.99 -22.82
CA ILE A 637 2.65 -19.42 -22.19
C ILE A 637 3.87 -20.31 -22.44
N ARG A 638 3.72 -21.64 -22.35
CA ARG A 638 4.80 -22.60 -22.59
C ARG A 638 5.34 -22.52 -24.01
N GLU A 639 4.45 -22.50 -24.99
CA GLU A 639 4.76 -22.47 -26.43
C GLU A 639 5.31 -21.12 -26.89
N THR A 640 4.84 -20.03 -26.27
CA THR A 640 5.24 -18.67 -26.68
C THR A 640 6.45 -18.16 -25.88
N TYR A 641 6.29 -18.00 -24.57
CA TYR A 641 7.26 -17.32 -23.70
C TYR A 641 8.34 -18.27 -23.20
N VAL A 642 7.96 -19.43 -22.65
CA VAL A 642 8.93 -20.35 -22.02
C VAL A 642 9.85 -20.98 -23.06
N ALA A 643 9.31 -21.43 -24.19
CA ALA A 643 10.08 -22.05 -25.27
C ALA A 643 11.20 -21.15 -25.83
N ARG A 644 11.02 -19.82 -25.76
CA ARG A 644 11.99 -18.82 -26.24
C ARG A 644 12.95 -18.33 -25.13
N SER A 645 12.74 -18.71 -23.88
CA SER A 645 13.54 -18.25 -22.75
C SER A 645 14.79 -19.11 -22.55
N ASN A 646 15.91 -18.48 -22.22
CA ASN A 646 17.14 -19.20 -21.84
C ASN A 646 17.15 -19.60 -20.36
N ALA A 647 16.17 -19.18 -19.57
CA ALA A 647 16.12 -19.45 -18.14
C ALA A 647 15.80 -20.92 -17.82
N THR A 648 16.48 -21.45 -16.81
CA THR A 648 16.22 -22.82 -16.33
C THR A 648 14.95 -22.91 -15.48
N LEU A 649 14.55 -21.80 -14.83
CA LEU A 649 13.34 -21.73 -14.01
C LEU A 649 12.36 -20.74 -14.62
N SER A 650 11.20 -21.23 -15.05
CA SER A 650 10.14 -20.45 -15.69
C SER A 650 8.97 -20.10 -14.77
N LYS A 651 9.02 -20.43 -13.47
CA LYS A 651 7.91 -20.18 -12.52
C LYS A 651 7.35 -18.76 -12.61
N ASN A 652 8.22 -17.76 -12.73
CA ASN A 652 7.79 -16.37 -12.78
C ASN A 652 6.99 -16.02 -14.04
N LEU A 653 7.15 -16.75 -15.15
CA LEU A 653 6.38 -16.54 -16.39
C LEU A 653 4.91 -16.95 -16.25
N TYR A 654 4.55 -17.65 -15.19
CA TYR A 654 3.18 -18.04 -14.84
C TYR A 654 2.56 -17.12 -13.77
N ASP A 655 3.15 -15.94 -13.53
CA ASP A 655 2.52 -14.90 -12.72
C ASP A 655 1.15 -14.50 -13.32
N SER A 656 0.14 -14.27 -12.49
CA SER A 656 -1.22 -13.93 -12.92
C SER A 656 -1.28 -12.72 -13.87
N TYR A 657 -0.41 -11.71 -13.73
CA TYR A 657 -0.41 -10.59 -14.67
C TYR A 657 0.20 -10.95 -16.04
N ILE A 658 1.10 -11.95 -16.10
CA ILE A 658 1.65 -12.47 -17.36
C ILE A 658 0.62 -13.37 -18.04
N ARG A 659 -0.13 -14.17 -17.27
CA ARG A 659 -1.33 -14.87 -17.73
C ARG A 659 -2.34 -13.90 -18.33
N ALA A 660 -2.58 -12.76 -17.68
CA ALA A 660 -3.43 -11.70 -18.22
C ALA A 660 -2.90 -11.11 -19.53
N ILE A 661 -1.60 -10.83 -19.65
CA ILE A 661 -1.01 -10.33 -20.90
C ILE A 661 -1.15 -11.37 -22.02
N ARG A 662 -0.88 -12.65 -21.75
CA ARG A 662 -1.02 -13.74 -22.73
C ARG A 662 -2.47 -13.91 -23.15
N TRP A 663 -3.40 -13.96 -22.19
CA TRP A 663 -4.83 -14.06 -22.45
C TRP A 663 -5.33 -12.86 -23.27
N ALA A 664 -4.92 -11.64 -22.94
CA ALA A 664 -5.31 -10.44 -23.66
C ALA A 664 -4.76 -10.44 -25.09
N SER A 665 -3.50 -10.85 -25.29
CA SER A 665 -2.91 -10.97 -26.64
C SER A 665 -3.66 -11.99 -27.50
N ASP A 666 -4.09 -13.11 -26.91
CA ASP A 666 -4.89 -14.12 -27.62
C ASP A 666 -6.34 -13.62 -27.85
N ARG A 667 -6.92 -12.88 -26.91
CA ARG A 667 -8.33 -12.42 -26.96
C ARG A 667 -8.59 -11.31 -27.99
N ILE A 668 -7.64 -10.41 -28.22
CA ILE A 668 -7.75 -9.34 -29.24
C ILE A 668 -7.49 -9.84 -30.67
N GLY A 669 -7.01 -11.08 -30.83
CA GLY A 669 -6.63 -11.62 -32.14
C GLY A 669 -5.53 -10.80 -32.82
N ASP A 670 -5.77 -10.39 -34.07
CA ASP A 670 -4.79 -9.70 -34.92
C ASP A 670 -4.91 -8.16 -34.90
N SER A 671 -5.98 -7.61 -34.30
CA SER A 671 -6.24 -6.18 -34.39
C SER A 671 -6.96 -5.64 -33.15
N GLY A 672 -6.26 -4.83 -32.38
CA GLY A 672 -6.78 -4.22 -31.16
C GLY A 672 -5.71 -3.57 -30.28
N VAL A 673 -6.15 -3.07 -29.12
CA VAL A 673 -5.31 -2.38 -28.14
C VAL A 673 -5.52 -2.99 -26.75
N VAL A 674 -4.42 -3.28 -26.06
CA VAL A 674 -4.41 -3.71 -24.64
C VAL A 674 -3.74 -2.63 -23.81
N GLY A 675 -4.43 -2.09 -22.81
CA GLY A 675 -3.90 -1.09 -21.88
C GLY A 675 -3.95 -1.55 -20.44
N TYR A 676 -2.81 -1.89 -19.86
CA TYR A 676 -2.72 -2.39 -18.49
C TYR A 676 -1.82 -1.54 -17.59
N VAL A 677 -2.14 -1.53 -16.30
CA VAL A 677 -1.18 -1.27 -15.23
C VAL A 677 -0.81 -2.61 -14.59
N SER A 678 0.47 -2.99 -14.64
CA SER A 678 0.92 -4.31 -14.20
C SER A 678 2.32 -4.29 -13.60
N GLY A 679 2.80 -5.43 -13.13
CA GLY A 679 4.17 -5.57 -12.64
C GLY A 679 5.21 -5.29 -13.74
N SER A 680 6.19 -4.43 -13.47
CA SER A 680 7.22 -4.04 -14.45
C SER A 680 8.33 -5.09 -14.65
N GLY A 681 8.27 -6.22 -13.93
CA GLY A 681 9.34 -7.20 -13.89
C GLY A 681 9.68 -7.81 -15.25
N PHE A 682 8.74 -7.90 -16.19
CA PHE A 682 8.98 -8.47 -17.51
C PHE A 682 9.90 -7.61 -18.40
N VAL A 683 10.01 -6.31 -18.10
CA VAL A 683 10.84 -5.35 -18.87
C VAL A 683 12.34 -5.62 -18.68
N GLU A 684 12.77 -5.94 -17.45
CA GLU A 684 14.20 -6.06 -17.12
C GLU A 684 14.65 -7.48 -16.71
N LYS A 685 13.75 -8.33 -16.19
CA LYS A 685 14.20 -9.59 -15.56
C LYS A 685 14.80 -10.55 -16.59
N PRO A 686 15.94 -11.21 -16.27
CA PRO A 686 16.58 -12.16 -17.19
C PRO A 686 15.68 -13.32 -17.60
N ALA A 687 14.84 -13.81 -16.69
CA ALA A 687 13.96 -14.96 -16.94
C ALA A 687 12.75 -14.66 -17.84
N MET A 688 12.60 -13.41 -18.29
CA MET A 688 11.49 -12.95 -19.12
C MET A 688 11.94 -12.60 -20.54
N ASP A 689 13.16 -12.97 -20.92
CA ASP A 689 13.74 -12.79 -22.25
C ASP A 689 12.86 -13.40 -23.35
N GLY A 690 12.36 -14.62 -23.14
CA GLY A 690 11.46 -15.28 -24.08
C GLY A 690 10.12 -14.54 -24.27
N MET A 691 9.58 -13.96 -23.19
CA MET A 691 8.38 -13.12 -23.25
C MET A 691 8.64 -11.85 -24.06
N ARG A 692 9.74 -11.13 -23.79
CA ARG A 692 10.10 -9.90 -24.52
C ARG A 692 10.28 -10.15 -26.02
N LYS A 693 10.88 -11.27 -26.41
CA LYS A 693 11.00 -11.68 -27.82
C LYS A 693 9.64 -11.93 -28.45
N ALA A 694 8.78 -12.72 -27.79
CA ALA A 694 7.44 -13.01 -28.30
C ALA A 694 6.59 -11.73 -28.44
N LEU A 695 6.64 -10.82 -27.47
CA LEU A 695 5.91 -9.55 -27.53
C LEU A 695 6.38 -8.67 -28.69
N ALA A 696 7.68 -8.62 -28.96
CA ALA A 696 8.25 -7.88 -30.10
C ALA A 696 7.83 -8.46 -31.46
N GLU A 697 7.58 -9.76 -31.54
CA GLU A 697 7.06 -10.42 -32.75
C GLU A 697 5.55 -10.21 -32.91
N GLU A 698 4.78 -10.30 -31.83
CA GLU A 698 3.31 -10.29 -31.84
C GLU A 698 2.69 -8.90 -31.97
N PHE A 699 3.35 -7.87 -31.43
CA PHE A 699 2.81 -6.52 -31.36
C PHE A 699 3.53 -5.59 -32.34
N THR A 700 2.75 -4.69 -32.94
CA THR A 700 3.26 -3.67 -33.87
C THR A 700 3.97 -2.54 -33.15
N ASN A 701 3.30 -1.99 -32.14
CA ASN A 701 3.79 -0.94 -31.26
C ASN A 701 3.55 -1.32 -29.80
N MET A 702 4.53 -1.01 -28.95
CA MET A 702 4.47 -1.21 -27.51
C MET A 702 4.91 0.06 -26.81
N TYR A 703 4.05 0.60 -25.94
CA TYR A 703 4.36 1.75 -25.11
C TYR A 703 4.52 1.30 -23.67
N VAL A 704 5.67 1.59 -23.06
CA VAL A 704 6.01 1.19 -21.70
C VAL A 704 6.36 2.43 -20.89
N LEU A 705 5.45 2.84 -20.02
CA LEU A 705 5.69 3.87 -19.02
C LEU A 705 6.08 3.19 -17.69
N ASN A 706 7.36 3.19 -17.38
CA ASN A 706 7.87 2.61 -16.14
C ASN A 706 7.58 3.55 -14.96
N MET A 707 6.70 3.12 -14.06
CA MET A 707 6.35 3.85 -12.84
C MET A 707 7.30 3.54 -11.68
N ARG A 708 8.28 2.64 -11.88
CA ARG A 708 9.23 2.17 -10.86
C ARG A 708 8.50 1.64 -9.62
N GLY A 709 9.05 1.85 -8.43
CA GLY A 709 8.43 1.49 -7.17
C GLY A 709 8.67 0.04 -6.74
N ASP A 710 9.72 -0.64 -7.25
CA ASP A 710 10.13 -1.92 -6.68
C ASP A 710 10.81 -1.71 -5.32
N ILE A 711 10.01 -1.78 -4.26
CA ILE A 711 10.46 -1.56 -2.88
C ILE A 711 11.49 -2.60 -2.45
N ARG A 712 11.40 -3.84 -2.95
CA ARG A 712 12.36 -4.91 -2.61
C ARG A 712 13.71 -4.63 -3.26
N LYS A 713 13.72 -4.27 -4.56
CA LYS A 713 14.92 -3.84 -5.28
C LYS A 713 15.54 -2.61 -4.62
N ASN A 714 14.73 -1.62 -4.23
CA ASN A 714 15.23 -0.42 -3.55
C ASN A 714 15.81 -0.74 -2.17
N MET A 715 15.16 -1.60 -1.38
CA MET A 715 15.63 -2.00 -0.05
C MET A 715 16.94 -2.81 -0.12
N LEU A 716 17.03 -3.77 -1.05
CA LEU A 716 18.19 -4.63 -1.22
C LEU A 716 19.39 -3.89 -1.84
N SER A 717 19.13 -2.92 -2.72
CA SER A 717 20.15 -2.03 -3.27
C SER A 717 20.50 -0.84 -2.36
N LYS A 718 19.81 -0.70 -1.21
CA LYS A 718 19.94 0.42 -0.24
C LYS A 718 19.68 1.80 -0.85
N GLY A 719 18.70 1.90 -1.74
CA GLY A 719 18.33 3.16 -2.39
C GLY A 719 19.05 3.41 -3.71
N ARG A 720 20.07 2.62 -4.08
CA ARG A 720 20.82 2.80 -5.33
C ARG A 720 19.96 2.58 -6.58
N ALA A 721 18.92 1.75 -6.49
CA ALA A 721 17.97 1.56 -7.59
C ALA A 721 17.06 2.78 -7.83
N LYS A 722 17.00 3.74 -6.88
CA LYS A 722 16.22 4.97 -6.98
C LYS A 722 14.76 4.78 -7.42
N GLU A 723 14.13 3.73 -6.91
CA GLU A 723 12.79 3.33 -7.32
C GLU A 723 11.69 4.29 -6.80
N GLY A 724 12.00 5.09 -5.78
CA GLY A 724 11.03 5.93 -5.08
C GLY A 724 9.92 5.12 -4.39
N HIS A 725 8.73 5.70 -4.28
CA HIS A 725 7.57 5.04 -3.68
C HIS A 725 6.73 4.28 -4.72
N ASN A 726 6.01 3.24 -4.27
CA ASN A 726 5.08 2.50 -5.12
C ASN A 726 3.76 3.28 -5.30
N ILE A 727 3.19 3.23 -6.51
CA ILE A 727 1.93 3.94 -6.81
C ILE A 727 0.71 3.35 -6.08
N PHE A 728 0.79 2.09 -5.64
CA PHE A 728 -0.24 1.41 -4.84
C PHE A 728 0.05 1.45 -3.34
N GLY A 729 1.01 2.27 -2.89
CA GLY A 729 1.35 2.38 -1.46
C GLY A 729 1.80 1.04 -0.86
N SER A 730 1.20 0.63 0.26
CA SER A 730 1.47 -0.67 0.90
C SER A 730 0.79 -1.86 0.22
N GLY A 731 -0.07 -1.63 -0.78
CA GLY A 731 -0.79 -2.67 -1.51
C GLY A 731 0.12 -3.51 -2.40
N SER A 732 1.25 -2.97 -2.86
CA SER A 732 2.26 -3.71 -3.60
C SER A 732 3.68 -3.26 -3.28
N MET A 733 4.62 -4.20 -3.31
CA MET A 733 6.07 -3.94 -3.22
C MET A 733 6.78 -4.16 -4.56
N THR A 734 6.07 -4.57 -5.61
CA THR A 734 6.64 -4.85 -6.93
C THR A 734 6.72 -3.57 -7.75
N GLY A 735 7.75 -3.42 -8.58
CA GLY A 735 7.77 -2.33 -9.58
C GLY A 735 6.55 -2.38 -10.48
N ILE A 736 6.06 -1.23 -10.90
CA ILE A 736 4.83 -1.07 -11.69
C ILE A 736 5.14 -0.40 -13.01
N ALA A 737 4.47 -0.82 -14.08
CA ALA A 737 4.49 -0.15 -15.38
C ALA A 737 3.07 -0.02 -15.94
N ILE A 738 2.84 1.08 -16.67
CA ILE A 738 1.68 1.23 -17.54
C ILE A 738 2.12 0.84 -18.95
N THR A 739 1.41 -0.13 -19.55
CA THR A 739 1.79 -0.75 -20.81
C THR A 739 0.63 -0.71 -21.80
N LEU A 740 0.90 -0.23 -23.02
CA LEU A 740 -0.04 -0.30 -24.14
C LEU A 740 0.55 -1.23 -25.21
N PHE A 741 -0.15 -2.31 -25.52
CA PHE A 741 0.22 -3.23 -26.59
C PHE A 741 -0.76 -3.07 -27.76
N VAL A 742 -0.22 -2.91 -28.98
CA VAL A 742 -1.01 -2.61 -30.18
C VAL A 742 -0.77 -3.67 -31.25
N LYS A 743 -1.84 -4.29 -31.75
CA LYS A 743 -1.80 -5.12 -32.95
C LYS A 743 -2.54 -4.42 -34.07
N ASN A 744 -1.84 -4.16 -35.17
CA ASN A 744 -2.40 -3.49 -36.34
C ASN A 744 -1.92 -4.21 -37.61
N PRO A 745 -2.78 -5.00 -38.29
CA PRO A 745 -2.36 -5.78 -39.45
C PRO A 745 -1.92 -4.90 -40.64
N ASP A 746 -2.32 -3.62 -40.65
CA ASP A 746 -1.97 -2.66 -41.69
C ASP A 746 -0.66 -1.90 -41.40
N ALA A 747 0.00 -2.16 -40.27
CA ALA A 747 1.24 -1.49 -39.89
C ALA A 747 2.43 -1.94 -40.76
N LYS A 748 3.27 -0.99 -41.18
CA LYS A 748 4.48 -1.27 -41.98
C LYS A 748 5.65 -1.79 -41.15
N LEU A 749 5.69 -1.42 -39.87
CA LEU A 749 6.75 -1.76 -38.94
C LEU A 749 6.14 -2.54 -37.78
N HIS A 750 6.85 -3.59 -37.36
CA HIS A 750 6.47 -4.42 -36.22
C HIS A 750 7.53 -4.32 -35.12
N GLY A 751 7.15 -4.65 -33.88
CA GLY A 751 8.06 -4.68 -32.75
C GLY A 751 8.63 -3.34 -32.31
N GLN A 752 7.95 -2.22 -32.57
CA GLN A 752 8.43 -0.90 -32.14
C GLN A 752 8.17 -0.71 -30.63
N ILE A 753 9.23 -0.42 -29.86
CA ILE A 753 9.14 -0.28 -28.40
C ILE A 753 9.47 1.15 -28.00
N TYR A 754 8.49 1.82 -27.40
CA TYR A 754 8.61 3.17 -26.86
C TYR A 754 8.63 3.10 -25.34
N TYR A 755 9.77 3.43 -24.75
CA TYR A 755 9.99 3.40 -23.31
C TYR A 755 10.04 4.81 -22.73
N HIS A 756 9.44 5.00 -21.55
CA HIS A 756 9.58 6.23 -20.78
C HIS A 756 9.67 5.89 -19.29
N ASP A 757 10.62 6.52 -18.59
CA ASP A 757 10.77 6.41 -17.14
C ASP A 757 10.18 7.63 -16.43
N ILE A 758 9.32 7.41 -15.45
CA ILE A 758 8.67 8.50 -14.69
C ILE A 758 9.67 9.36 -13.89
N GLY A 759 10.83 8.79 -13.52
CA GLY A 759 11.93 9.46 -12.84
C GLY A 759 12.36 8.84 -11.49
N ASP A 760 13.59 9.22 -11.08
CA ASP A 760 14.26 8.76 -9.86
C ASP A 760 13.63 9.29 -8.57
N ASP A 761 13.55 8.44 -7.53
CA ASP A 761 13.24 8.79 -6.13
C ASP A 761 11.95 9.59 -5.87
N LEU A 762 11.00 9.50 -6.79
CA LEU A 762 9.72 10.20 -6.67
C LEU A 762 8.80 9.56 -5.62
N SER A 763 8.11 10.41 -4.86
CA SER A 763 7.00 10.01 -3.99
C SER A 763 5.76 9.60 -4.79
N GLN A 764 4.83 8.91 -4.13
CA GLN A 764 3.57 8.48 -4.76
C GLN A 764 2.78 9.67 -5.31
N SER A 765 2.64 10.75 -4.54
CA SER A 765 1.90 11.95 -4.96
C SER A 765 2.56 12.66 -6.15
N GLU A 766 3.89 12.71 -6.21
CA GLU A 766 4.60 13.30 -7.35
C GLU A 766 4.40 12.48 -8.63
N LYS A 767 4.47 11.15 -8.53
CA LYS A 767 4.20 10.24 -9.68
C LYS A 767 2.77 10.43 -10.21
N LEU A 768 1.78 10.46 -9.33
CA LEU A 768 0.38 10.66 -9.72
C LEU A 768 0.13 12.06 -10.31
N LYS A 769 0.72 13.11 -9.73
CA LYS A 769 0.64 14.48 -10.27
C LYS A 769 1.24 14.59 -11.67
N LYS A 770 2.37 13.91 -11.92
CA LYS A 770 2.96 13.83 -13.26
C LYS A 770 2.00 13.17 -14.25
N LEU A 771 1.38 12.04 -13.89
CA LEU A 771 0.37 11.38 -14.74
C LEU A 771 -0.79 12.33 -15.08
N SER A 772 -1.34 13.02 -14.09
CA SER A 772 -2.42 14.00 -14.33
C SER A 772 -1.99 15.13 -15.27
N SER A 773 -0.73 15.58 -15.20
CA SER A 773 -0.21 16.62 -16.08
C SER A 773 0.02 16.13 -17.53
N LEU A 774 0.31 14.85 -17.71
CA LEU A 774 0.52 14.25 -19.03
C LEU A 774 -0.79 13.94 -19.74
N ILE A 775 -1.88 13.70 -18.98
CA ILE A 775 -3.24 13.34 -19.43
C ILE A 775 -3.29 11.97 -20.12
N GLY A 776 -2.42 11.70 -21.08
CA GLY A 776 -2.25 10.44 -21.79
C GLY A 776 -0.90 10.37 -22.51
N MET A 777 -0.72 9.37 -23.35
CA MET A 777 0.53 9.17 -24.11
C MET A 777 0.86 10.31 -25.07
N SER A 778 -0.16 11.04 -25.54
CA SER A 778 0.02 12.22 -26.38
C SER A 778 0.82 13.32 -25.66
N GLY A 779 0.70 13.46 -24.33
CA GLY A 779 1.50 14.41 -23.55
C GLY A 779 3.00 14.05 -23.52
N ILE A 780 3.33 12.76 -23.43
CA ILE A 780 4.72 12.27 -23.52
C ILE A 780 5.26 12.46 -24.94
N THR A 781 4.41 12.20 -25.94
CA THR A 781 4.76 12.35 -27.35
C THR A 781 4.99 13.82 -27.71
N ALA A 782 4.17 14.74 -27.21
CA ALA A 782 4.29 16.18 -27.44
C ALA A 782 5.57 16.77 -26.86
N THR A 783 6.11 16.16 -25.79
CA THR A 783 7.40 16.53 -25.18
C THR A 783 8.58 15.75 -25.77
N ASN A 784 8.34 14.88 -26.75
CA ASN A 784 9.33 13.98 -27.37
C ASN A 784 10.16 13.20 -26.34
N ALA A 785 9.52 12.75 -25.27
CA ALA A 785 10.19 12.11 -24.13
C ALA A 785 10.23 10.57 -24.23
N TRP A 786 9.74 9.98 -25.33
CA TRP A 786 9.84 8.55 -25.59
C TRP A 786 11.25 8.16 -26.04
N GLU A 787 11.81 7.15 -25.41
CA GLU A 787 13.02 6.47 -25.83
C GLU A 787 12.65 5.28 -26.72
N ASN A 788 13.17 5.24 -27.95
CA ASN A 788 12.94 4.11 -28.84
C ASN A 788 13.97 3.00 -28.54
N ILE A 789 13.47 1.83 -28.17
CA ILE A 789 14.30 0.69 -27.77
C ILE A 789 14.37 -0.33 -28.91
N ILE A 790 15.58 -0.69 -29.30
CA ILE A 790 15.85 -1.78 -30.24
C ILE A 790 16.33 -2.98 -29.43
N PRO A 791 15.54 -4.08 -29.32
CA PRO A 791 15.97 -5.26 -28.56
C PRO A 791 17.28 -5.83 -29.08
N ASP A 792 18.17 -6.24 -28.16
CA ASP A 792 19.39 -6.96 -28.54
C ASP A 792 19.09 -8.42 -28.96
N GLY A 793 20.11 -9.13 -29.46
CA GLY A 793 19.97 -10.54 -29.86
C GLY A 793 19.58 -11.49 -28.72
N HIS A 794 19.75 -11.04 -27.47
CA HIS A 794 19.32 -11.80 -26.31
C HIS A 794 17.88 -11.50 -25.88
N GLY A 795 17.23 -10.48 -26.46
CA GLY A 795 15.87 -10.06 -26.15
C GLY A 795 15.80 -9.05 -25.01
N ASP A 796 16.90 -8.35 -24.69
CA ASP A 796 16.92 -7.34 -23.64
C ASP A 796 16.52 -5.97 -24.18
N TRP A 797 15.59 -5.32 -23.47
CA TRP A 797 15.12 -3.97 -23.80
C TRP A 797 15.99 -2.91 -23.12
N LEU A 798 16.31 -3.12 -21.85
CA LEU A 798 17.13 -2.21 -21.04
C LEU A 798 18.40 -2.92 -20.58
N GLN A 799 19.45 -2.16 -20.25
CA GLN A 799 20.72 -2.67 -19.71
C GLN A 799 21.33 -3.75 -20.62
N GLN A 800 21.42 -3.45 -21.92
CA GLN A 800 21.81 -4.43 -22.94
C GLN A 800 23.24 -4.92 -22.73
N ARG A 801 23.48 -6.19 -23.06
CA ARG A 801 24.76 -6.85 -22.80
C ARG A 801 25.83 -6.44 -23.80
N ASP A 802 27.08 -6.41 -23.34
CA ASP A 802 28.24 -6.30 -24.23
C ASP A 802 28.55 -7.67 -24.85
N GLY A 803 28.65 -7.71 -26.18
CA GLY A 803 28.92 -8.93 -26.95
C GLY A 803 30.33 -9.50 -26.75
N SER A 804 31.31 -8.65 -26.42
CA SER A 804 32.72 -9.07 -26.19
C SER A 804 32.88 -10.01 -25.00
N PHE A 805 31.93 -10.01 -24.07
CA PHE A 805 31.93 -10.89 -22.91
C PHE A 805 31.88 -12.38 -23.29
N ASN A 806 31.31 -12.71 -24.45
CA ASN A 806 31.21 -14.09 -24.96
C ASN A 806 32.54 -14.63 -25.49
N ASP A 807 33.55 -13.78 -25.71
CA ASP A 807 34.87 -14.19 -26.20
C ASP A 807 35.74 -14.78 -25.06
N PHE A 808 35.38 -14.51 -23.81
CA PHE A 808 36.11 -14.98 -22.63
C PHE A 808 35.70 -16.40 -22.22
N ILE A 809 36.59 -17.09 -21.49
CA ILE A 809 36.27 -18.43 -20.99
C ILE A 809 35.15 -18.36 -19.95
N VAL A 810 34.11 -19.18 -20.14
CA VAL A 810 33.00 -19.27 -19.19
C VAL A 810 33.46 -19.88 -17.87
N LEU A 811 33.00 -19.34 -16.75
CA LEU A 811 33.36 -19.84 -15.42
C LEU A 811 32.85 -21.28 -15.22
N GLY A 812 31.64 -21.59 -15.68
CA GLY A 812 31.12 -22.95 -15.71
C GLY A 812 29.84 -23.05 -16.51
N ASP A 813 29.65 -24.18 -17.19
CA ASP A 813 28.44 -24.49 -17.94
C ASP A 813 27.99 -25.94 -17.64
N LYS A 814 26.68 -26.11 -17.46
CA LYS A 814 26.01 -27.40 -17.23
C LYS A 814 25.28 -27.94 -18.47
N LYS A 815 25.09 -27.12 -19.50
CA LYS A 815 24.30 -27.43 -20.70
C LYS A 815 25.14 -27.60 -21.95
N LYS A 816 26.16 -26.73 -22.17
CA LYS A 816 27.01 -26.79 -23.37
C LYS A 816 28.34 -27.50 -23.08
N GLY A 817 28.83 -28.27 -24.06
CA GLY A 817 30.12 -28.97 -24.00
C GLY A 817 31.32 -28.16 -24.46
N GLY A 818 31.29 -26.83 -24.31
CA GLY A 818 32.41 -25.94 -24.67
C GLY A 818 33.48 -25.89 -23.57
N ALA A 819 34.63 -25.28 -23.89
CA ALA A 819 35.70 -25.05 -22.93
C ALA A 819 35.20 -24.24 -21.73
N LYS A 820 35.39 -24.77 -20.53
CA LYS A 820 34.88 -24.20 -19.27
C LYS A 820 35.96 -24.22 -18.20
N LEU A 821 35.93 -23.23 -17.30
CA LEU A 821 36.98 -23.12 -16.28
C LEU A 821 36.81 -24.13 -15.13
N PHE A 822 35.59 -24.26 -14.59
CA PHE A 822 35.26 -25.20 -13.53
C PHE A 822 34.44 -26.37 -14.08
N GLU A 823 34.80 -27.59 -13.68
CA GLU A 823 34.10 -28.79 -14.12
C GLU A 823 32.67 -28.84 -13.58
N ASN A 824 32.51 -28.49 -12.30
CA ASN A 824 31.24 -28.47 -11.59
C ASN A 824 31.16 -27.26 -10.65
N PHE A 825 29.93 -26.80 -10.41
CA PHE A 825 29.62 -25.71 -9.49
C PHE A 825 28.20 -25.91 -8.93
N SER A 826 27.91 -25.27 -7.81
CA SER A 826 26.65 -25.47 -7.09
C SER A 826 26.04 -24.16 -6.63
N GLN A 827 24.71 -24.13 -6.50
CA GLN A 827 24.07 -23.13 -5.68
C GLN A 827 24.27 -23.45 -4.19
N GLY A 828 24.23 -22.41 -3.34
CA GLY A 828 24.17 -22.56 -1.89
C GLY A 828 22.95 -23.38 -1.43
N ILE A 829 23.01 -23.90 -0.19
CA ILE A 829 21.93 -24.74 0.36
C ILE A 829 20.64 -23.93 0.49
N LEU A 830 19.55 -24.46 -0.07
CA LEU A 830 18.20 -23.92 0.08
C LEU A 830 17.40 -24.81 1.03
N THR A 831 17.10 -24.32 2.23
CA THR A 831 16.27 -25.06 3.19
C THR A 831 14.78 -24.83 2.93
N ALA A 832 14.41 -23.60 2.55
CA ALA A 832 13.04 -23.07 2.53
C ALA A 832 12.34 -23.10 3.92
N ARG A 833 13.11 -23.20 5.00
CA ARG A 833 12.66 -23.31 6.40
C ARG A 833 13.74 -22.84 7.38
N ASP A 834 14.39 -21.71 7.06
CA ASP A 834 15.60 -21.27 7.77
C ASP A 834 15.42 -21.16 9.29
N SER A 835 14.24 -20.74 9.77
CA SER A 835 13.96 -20.65 11.22
C SER A 835 14.08 -22.00 11.96
N TRP A 836 13.89 -23.11 11.25
CA TRP A 836 14.02 -24.47 11.79
C TRP A 836 15.42 -25.03 11.57
N CYS A 837 15.95 -24.89 10.34
CA CYS A 837 17.22 -25.52 9.94
C CYS A 837 18.48 -24.72 10.29
N TYR A 838 18.36 -23.43 10.59
CA TYR A 838 19.49 -22.56 10.98
C TYR A 838 19.28 -21.97 12.38
N ASN A 839 20.31 -22.03 13.22
CA ASN A 839 20.34 -21.31 14.49
C ASN A 839 21.78 -20.97 14.91
N ALA A 840 21.95 -19.94 15.73
CA ALA A 840 23.23 -19.62 16.36
C ALA A 840 23.66 -20.68 17.40
N SER A 841 22.71 -21.26 18.16
CA SER A 841 22.97 -22.39 19.06
C SER A 841 22.89 -23.72 18.35
N LYS A 842 23.86 -24.60 18.65
CA LYS A 842 23.85 -25.98 18.15
C LYS A 842 22.76 -26.81 18.83
N LEU A 843 22.49 -26.53 20.11
CA LEU A 843 21.47 -27.22 20.89
C LEU A 843 20.07 -26.83 20.43
N SER A 844 19.83 -25.53 20.22
CA SER A 844 18.54 -25.01 19.77
C SER A 844 18.13 -25.56 18.40
N VAL A 845 19.04 -25.59 17.42
CA VAL A 845 18.74 -26.19 16.10
C VAL A 845 18.46 -27.70 16.21
N GLY A 846 19.20 -28.43 17.06
CA GLY A 846 18.95 -29.84 17.31
C GLY A 846 17.55 -30.09 17.85
N ALA A 847 17.18 -29.40 18.94
CA ALA A 847 15.86 -29.52 19.57
C ALA A 847 14.71 -29.07 18.64
N ASN A 848 14.92 -28.03 17.81
CA ASN A 848 13.94 -27.62 16.82
C ASN A 848 13.70 -28.71 15.78
N MET A 849 14.77 -29.29 15.24
CA MET A 849 14.65 -30.32 14.22
C MET A 849 14.07 -31.62 14.77
N GLU A 850 14.43 -32.04 15.99
CA GLU A 850 13.81 -33.19 16.67
C GLU A 850 12.29 -33.02 16.80
N ARG A 851 11.83 -31.89 17.36
CA ARG A 851 10.38 -31.59 17.48
C ARG A 851 9.66 -31.63 16.14
N MET A 852 10.26 -31.05 15.10
CA MET A 852 9.67 -31.02 13.77
C MET A 852 9.59 -32.41 13.13
N ILE A 853 10.62 -33.23 13.31
CA ILE A 853 10.69 -34.61 12.79
C ILE A 853 9.67 -35.49 13.50
N ASP A 854 9.52 -35.36 14.81
CA ASP A 854 8.53 -36.07 15.60
C ASP A 854 7.10 -35.74 15.15
N PHE A 855 6.81 -34.45 14.96
CA PHE A 855 5.53 -34.01 14.42
C PHE A 855 5.27 -34.56 13.01
N TYR A 856 6.24 -34.45 12.11
CA TYR A 856 6.15 -35.01 10.75
C TYR A 856 5.86 -36.51 10.75
N ASN A 857 6.55 -37.27 11.61
CA ASN A 857 6.34 -38.71 11.71
C ASN A 857 4.96 -39.06 12.29
N ALA A 858 4.43 -38.24 13.22
CA ALA A 858 3.07 -38.38 13.71
C ALA A 858 2.02 -38.11 12.62
N GLU A 859 2.24 -37.11 11.76
CA GLU A 859 1.38 -36.82 10.61
C GLU A 859 1.38 -37.98 9.60
N ILE A 860 2.53 -38.61 9.32
CA ILE A 860 2.59 -39.83 8.48
C ILE A 860 1.72 -40.94 9.06
N ILE A 861 1.82 -41.17 10.38
CA ILE A 861 1.04 -42.22 11.05
C ILE A 861 -0.46 -41.90 10.92
N ARG A 862 -0.87 -40.65 11.19
CA ARG A 862 -2.26 -40.21 11.03
C ARG A 862 -2.74 -40.41 9.59
N PHE A 863 -1.93 -40.01 8.61
CA PHE A 863 -2.26 -40.12 7.19
C PHE A 863 -2.43 -41.58 6.76
N ASN A 864 -1.51 -42.47 7.17
CA ASN A 864 -1.56 -43.88 6.81
C ASN A 864 -2.74 -44.63 7.45
N VAL A 865 -3.20 -44.19 8.63
CA VAL A 865 -4.40 -44.74 9.28
C VAL A 865 -5.67 -44.29 8.56
N ALA A 866 -5.75 -43.02 8.15
CA ALA A 866 -6.91 -42.48 7.44
C ALA A 866 -6.99 -42.94 5.98
N HIS A 867 -5.85 -43.21 5.34
CA HIS A 867 -5.74 -43.47 3.90
C HIS A 867 -4.98 -44.77 3.61
N ILE A 868 -5.62 -45.91 3.89
CA ILE A 868 -5.02 -47.24 3.75
C ILE A 868 -4.90 -47.62 2.26
N GLY A 869 -3.73 -48.10 1.85
CA GLY A 869 -3.52 -48.73 0.54
C GLY A 869 -3.45 -47.79 -0.66
N LEU A 870 -3.35 -46.46 -0.45
CA LEU A 870 -3.19 -45.51 -1.55
C LEU A 870 -1.78 -45.58 -2.17
N ASP A 871 -1.73 -45.47 -3.50
CA ASP A 871 -0.48 -45.32 -4.24
C ASP A 871 0.10 -43.89 -4.10
N LYS A 872 1.32 -43.67 -4.62
CA LYS A 872 2.00 -42.38 -4.48
C LYS A 872 1.17 -41.20 -5.01
N LYS A 873 0.50 -41.37 -6.16
CA LYS A 873 -0.23 -40.29 -6.83
C LYS A 873 -1.50 -39.93 -6.06
N ALA A 874 -2.27 -40.93 -5.65
CA ALA A 874 -3.46 -40.72 -4.83
C ALA A 874 -3.12 -40.15 -3.44
N ARG A 875 -1.92 -40.42 -2.93
CA ARG A 875 -1.42 -39.76 -1.71
C ARG A 875 -1.18 -38.27 -1.95
N GLU A 876 -0.44 -37.91 -3.00
CA GLU A 876 -0.10 -36.51 -3.35
C GLU A 876 -1.34 -35.62 -3.43
N GLU A 877 -2.41 -36.07 -4.08
CA GLU A 877 -3.67 -35.33 -4.21
C GLU A 877 -4.40 -35.08 -2.89
N LYS A 878 -4.15 -35.92 -1.87
CA LYS A 878 -4.83 -35.84 -0.56
C LYS A 878 -3.98 -35.23 0.55
N VAL A 879 -2.67 -35.03 0.34
CA VAL A 879 -1.77 -34.48 1.38
C VAL A 879 -2.26 -33.12 1.84
N ASP A 880 -2.47 -32.20 0.91
CA ASP A 880 -2.77 -30.79 1.21
C ASP A 880 -4.11 -30.62 1.95
N GLY A 881 -5.10 -31.47 1.67
CA GLY A 881 -6.39 -31.46 2.39
C GLY A 881 -6.37 -32.13 3.78
N PHE A 882 -5.25 -32.75 4.18
CA PHE A 882 -5.16 -33.54 5.41
C PHE A 882 -4.14 -33.03 6.43
N ILE A 883 -3.01 -32.48 5.97
CA ILE A 883 -1.91 -32.11 6.85
C ILE A 883 -2.27 -30.93 7.76
N ASN A 884 -1.73 -30.93 8.96
CA ASN A 884 -1.78 -29.75 9.81
C ASN A 884 -0.69 -28.75 9.38
N THR A 885 -1.09 -27.51 9.09
CA THR A 885 -0.22 -26.45 8.58
C THR A 885 0.24 -25.45 9.65
N ASP A 886 0.09 -25.77 10.94
CA ASP A 886 0.56 -24.91 12.05
C ASP A 886 2.08 -24.64 11.95
N PRO A 887 2.48 -23.37 11.70
CA PRO A 887 3.88 -23.00 11.52
C PRO A 887 4.73 -23.16 12.80
N THR A 888 4.11 -23.30 13.97
CA THR A 888 4.81 -23.54 15.25
C THR A 888 5.26 -24.98 15.41
N GLN A 889 4.67 -25.91 14.66
CA GLN A 889 4.99 -27.34 14.68
C GLN A 889 5.88 -27.75 13.51
N ILE A 890 5.57 -27.22 12.32
CA ILE A 890 6.29 -27.56 11.09
C ILE A 890 6.21 -26.44 10.06
N SER A 891 7.31 -26.23 9.35
CA SER A 891 7.28 -25.54 8.06
C SER A 891 7.13 -26.62 6.98
N TRP A 892 6.08 -26.66 6.18
CA TRP A 892 6.02 -27.56 5.03
C TRP A 892 6.87 -27.00 3.89
N THR A 893 7.42 -27.89 3.06
CA THR A 893 7.98 -27.53 1.75
C THR A 893 7.59 -28.63 0.77
N HIS A 894 7.64 -28.34 -0.53
CA HIS A 894 7.32 -29.33 -1.56
C HIS A 894 8.13 -30.62 -1.39
N ASN A 895 9.43 -30.55 -1.08
CA ASN A 895 10.24 -31.75 -0.83
C ASN A 895 9.74 -32.57 0.38
N VAL A 896 9.39 -31.91 1.48
CA VAL A 896 8.91 -32.61 2.69
C VAL A 896 7.52 -33.23 2.48
N LYS A 897 6.63 -32.55 1.76
CA LYS A 897 5.35 -33.14 1.32
C LYS A 897 5.59 -34.38 0.45
N GLN A 898 6.55 -34.33 -0.48
CA GLN A 898 6.92 -35.49 -1.30
C GLN A 898 7.45 -36.68 -0.48
N GLU A 899 8.24 -36.45 0.57
CA GLU A 899 8.70 -37.54 1.43
C GLU A 899 7.52 -38.20 2.18
N LEU A 900 6.49 -37.43 2.58
CA LEU A 900 5.26 -37.95 3.17
C LEU A 900 4.46 -38.77 2.16
N SER A 901 4.35 -38.28 0.92
CA SER A 901 3.69 -39.01 -0.18
C SER A 901 4.40 -40.32 -0.51
N LYS A 902 5.72 -40.38 -0.36
CA LYS A 902 6.53 -41.61 -0.50
C LYS A 902 6.49 -42.53 0.73
N ASN A 903 5.73 -42.18 1.77
CA ASN A 903 5.67 -42.91 3.03
C ASN A 903 7.05 -43.08 3.71
N ARG A 904 7.91 -42.06 3.65
CA ARG A 904 9.24 -42.09 4.25
C ARG A 904 9.24 -41.40 5.60
N ARG A 905 9.57 -42.18 6.64
CA ARG A 905 9.85 -41.64 7.97
C ARG A 905 11.21 -40.95 7.98
N LEU A 906 11.30 -39.87 8.73
CA LEU A 906 12.54 -39.11 8.91
C LEU A 906 13.10 -39.39 10.31
N SER A 907 14.43 -39.38 10.43
CA SER A 907 15.14 -39.56 11.70
C SER A 907 16.11 -38.42 11.94
N PHE A 908 16.28 -38.03 13.20
CA PHE A 908 17.28 -37.05 13.59
C PHE A 908 18.69 -37.67 13.53
N ASP A 909 19.63 -36.94 12.93
CA ASP A 909 21.04 -37.32 12.81
C ASP A 909 21.91 -36.18 13.34
N VAL A 910 22.62 -36.43 14.44
CA VAL A 910 23.52 -35.45 15.07
C VAL A 910 24.68 -35.08 14.15
N THR A 911 25.10 -35.96 13.24
CA THR A 911 26.22 -35.71 12.31
C THR A 911 25.87 -34.74 11.20
N ALA A 912 24.57 -34.49 10.97
CA ALA A 912 24.08 -33.49 10.03
C ALA A 912 24.29 -32.04 10.51
N LEU A 913 24.55 -31.82 11.80
CA LEU A 913 24.78 -30.48 12.35
C LEU A 913 26.13 -29.93 11.93
N THR A 914 26.12 -28.97 10.99
CA THR A 914 27.31 -28.46 10.33
C THR A 914 27.38 -26.93 10.39
N PRO A 915 28.54 -26.31 10.66
CA PRO A 915 28.72 -24.87 10.52
C PRO A 915 28.53 -24.43 9.06
N SER A 916 27.73 -23.40 8.83
CA SER A 916 27.42 -22.89 7.50
C SER A 916 27.50 -21.36 7.48
N LEU A 917 28.02 -20.82 6.37
CA LEU A 917 27.99 -19.38 6.10
C LEU A 917 26.57 -18.97 5.73
N TYR A 918 25.80 -18.51 6.73
CA TYR A 918 24.42 -18.11 6.52
C TYR A 918 24.33 -16.81 5.72
N ARG A 919 25.11 -15.80 6.09
CA ARG A 919 25.22 -14.49 5.42
C ARG A 919 26.68 -14.02 5.47
N PRO A 920 27.08 -12.99 4.71
CA PRO A 920 28.45 -12.49 4.74
C PRO A 920 28.89 -12.19 6.18
N PHE A 921 30.05 -12.74 6.55
CA PHE A 921 30.64 -12.62 7.89
C PHE A 921 29.75 -13.12 9.05
N THR A 922 28.78 -14.00 8.77
CA THR A 922 27.86 -14.57 9.77
C THR A 922 27.72 -16.07 9.57
N LYS A 923 28.36 -16.85 10.43
CA LYS A 923 28.21 -18.31 10.51
C LYS A 923 27.07 -18.69 11.47
N GLN A 924 26.37 -19.77 11.15
CA GLN A 924 25.33 -20.39 11.98
C GLN A 924 25.41 -21.92 11.85
N TRP A 925 24.82 -22.63 12.81
CA TRP A 925 24.64 -24.08 12.70
C TRP A 925 23.50 -24.40 11.75
N LEU A 926 23.76 -25.27 10.77
CA LEU A 926 22.80 -25.80 9.81
C LEU A 926 22.54 -27.28 10.13
N TYR A 927 21.28 -27.71 10.07
CA TYR A 927 20.93 -29.12 9.94
C TYR A 927 20.96 -29.54 8.45
N TYR A 928 22.07 -30.17 8.03
CA TYR A 928 22.35 -30.50 6.64
C TYR A 928 21.81 -31.89 6.25
N SER A 929 20.63 -31.92 5.63
CA SER A 929 19.96 -33.17 5.26
C SER A 929 19.19 -33.06 3.94
N ARG A 930 19.36 -34.03 3.05
CA ARG A 930 18.67 -34.09 1.75
C ARG A 930 17.14 -34.27 1.88
N GLY A 931 16.66 -34.90 2.96
CA GLY A 931 15.23 -35.10 3.20
C GLY A 931 14.52 -33.86 3.74
N LEU A 932 15.25 -33.00 4.46
CA LEU A 932 14.67 -31.86 5.20
C LEU A 932 15.02 -30.50 4.59
N ASN A 933 16.11 -30.39 3.84
CA ASN A 933 16.41 -29.19 3.06
C ASN A 933 15.76 -29.29 1.68
N GLU A 934 15.10 -28.22 1.21
CA GLU A 934 14.41 -28.21 -0.07
C GLU A 934 15.34 -28.57 -1.24
N ARG A 935 16.54 -27.97 -1.32
CA ARG A 935 17.57 -28.35 -2.29
C ARG A 935 18.96 -28.26 -1.68
N VAL A 936 19.70 -29.37 -1.75
CA VAL A 936 21.13 -29.43 -1.40
C VAL A 936 22.06 -29.28 -2.63
N TYR A 937 21.49 -29.26 -3.84
CA TYR A 937 22.21 -29.12 -5.12
C TYR A 937 23.42 -30.07 -5.23
N GLN A 938 24.57 -29.57 -5.69
CA GLN A 938 25.82 -30.31 -5.82
C GLN A 938 26.72 -30.13 -4.59
N MET A 939 26.24 -29.51 -3.51
CA MET A 939 27.00 -29.36 -2.26
C MET A 939 27.52 -30.69 -1.70
N PRO A 940 26.81 -31.84 -1.79
CA PRO A 940 27.36 -33.11 -1.35
C PRO A 940 28.60 -33.59 -2.12
N ARG A 941 28.96 -32.99 -3.28
CA ARG A 941 30.21 -33.27 -4.01
C ARG A 941 31.31 -32.24 -3.72
N ILE A 942 30.97 -31.16 -3.02
CA ILE A 942 31.87 -30.04 -2.68
C ILE A 942 32.22 -30.10 -1.19
N PHE A 943 31.20 -30.23 -0.35
CA PHE A 943 31.24 -30.41 1.10
C PHE A 943 30.40 -31.63 1.46
N PRO A 944 30.98 -32.84 1.37
CA PRO A 944 30.23 -34.07 1.50
C PRO A 944 29.92 -34.43 2.98
N ASP A 945 30.59 -33.80 3.94
CA ASP A 945 30.32 -33.85 5.38
C ASP A 945 30.90 -32.61 6.08
N ALA A 946 30.66 -32.48 7.39
CA ALA A 946 31.07 -31.33 8.20
C ALA A 946 32.60 -31.15 8.33
N MET A 947 33.39 -32.19 8.07
CA MET A 947 34.85 -32.19 8.23
C MET A 947 35.59 -31.93 6.91
N ALA A 948 34.85 -31.82 5.80
CA ALA A 948 35.46 -31.61 4.50
C ALA A 948 36.09 -30.21 4.36
N GLU A 949 37.40 -30.18 4.07
CA GLU A 949 38.16 -28.96 3.84
C GLU A 949 38.12 -28.55 2.36
N ASN A 950 37.47 -27.43 2.05
CA ASN A 950 37.39 -26.92 0.69
C ASN A 950 37.30 -25.39 0.69
N LEU A 951 37.72 -24.75 -0.40
CA LEU A 951 37.52 -23.33 -0.64
C LEU A 951 36.52 -23.16 -1.77
N VAL A 952 35.55 -22.27 -1.59
CA VAL A 952 34.55 -21.96 -2.62
C VAL A 952 34.47 -20.47 -2.87
N ILE A 953 34.56 -20.07 -4.14
CA ILE A 953 34.26 -18.71 -4.57
C ILE A 953 32.74 -18.62 -4.72
N CYS A 954 32.09 -17.86 -3.83
CA CYS A 954 30.67 -17.55 -3.94
C CYS A 954 30.50 -16.24 -4.72
N VAL A 955 29.62 -16.22 -5.72
CA VAL A 955 29.21 -15.01 -6.46
C VAL A 955 27.70 -14.81 -6.40
N SER A 956 27.25 -13.57 -6.53
CA SER A 956 25.82 -13.26 -6.68
C SER A 956 25.22 -14.04 -7.86
N GLY A 957 24.01 -14.55 -7.70
CA GLY A 957 23.32 -15.24 -8.78
C GLY A 957 22.73 -14.28 -9.83
N ILE A 958 22.40 -14.84 -11.00
CA ILE A 958 21.76 -14.10 -12.10
C ILE A 958 20.45 -13.43 -11.62
N GLY A 959 20.32 -12.14 -11.93
CA GLY A 959 19.22 -11.29 -11.51
C GLY A 959 19.20 -11.04 -10.00
N SER A 960 20.37 -10.93 -9.35
CA SER A 960 20.48 -10.40 -7.98
C SER A 960 20.10 -8.92 -7.97
N ARG A 961 19.27 -8.53 -7.00
CA ARG A 961 18.86 -7.14 -6.78
C ARG A 961 19.91 -6.31 -6.06
N SER A 962 20.85 -6.99 -5.41
CA SER A 962 21.91 -6.38 -4.60
C SER A 962 23.12 -5.90 -5.41
N GLY A 963 23.19 -6.31 -6.68
CA GLY A 963 24.34 -6.13 -7.58
C GLY A 963 25.30 -7.31 -7.53
N PHE A 964 26.31 -7.29 -8.40
CA PHE A 964 27.35 -8.32 -8.41
C PHE A 964 28.26 -8.19 -7.17
N SER A 965 28.60 -9.31 -6.57
CA SER A 965 29.53 -9.42 -5.43
C SER A 965 30.17 -10.80 -5.44
N ALA A 966 31.37 -10.89 -4.86
CA ALA A 966 32.08 -12.16 -4.69
C ALA A 966 32.61 -12.26 -3.25
N LEU A 967 32.49 -13.44 -2.64
CA LEU A 967 33.01 -13.73 -1.30
C LEU A 967 33.49 -15.18 -1.25
N MET A 968 34.68 -15.43 -0.71
CA MET A 968 35.18 -16.79 -0.52
C MET A 968 34.64 -17.37 0.79
N SER A 969 34.31 -18.66 0.78
CA SER A 969 33.93 -19.41 1.97
C SER A 969 34.75 -20.69 2.09
N ASN A 970 35.11 -21.05 3.31
CA ASN A 970 35.68 -22.35 3.66
C ASN A 970 34.65 -23.31 4.30
N THR A 971 33.40 -22.86 4.46
CA THR A 971 32.27 -23.65 4.97
C THR A 971 31.11 -23.65 3.98
N LEU A 972 30.12 -24.52 4.22
CA LEU A 972 28.89 -24.63 3.42
C LEU A 972 28.16 -23.28 3.30
N PRO A 973 28.02 -22.72 2.09
CA PRO A 973 27.27 -21.48 1.90
C PRO A 973 25.76 -21.71 1.79
N ASN A 974 24.98 -20.79 2.36
CA ASN A 974 23.54 -20.71 2.17
C ASN A 974 23.20 -20.16 0.77
N PHE A 975 22.03 -20.52 0.24
CA PHE A 975 21.53 -20.00 -1.04
C PHE A 975 21.50 -18.47 -1.09
N ASP A 976 21.15 -17.82 0.03
CA ASP A 976 21.05 -16.37 0.15
C ASP A 976 22.28 -15.71 0.81
N SER A 977 23.44 -16.39 0.84
CA SER A 977 24.70 -15.76 1.29
C SER A 977 25.05 -14.53 0.45
N LEU A 978 24.84 -14.57 -0.88
CA LEU A 978 25.00 -13.44 -1.80
C LEU A 978 23.79 -13.25 -2.73
N GLU A 979 22.59 -13.67 -2.28
CA GLU A 979 21.36 -13.75 -3.09
C GLU A 979 21.49 -14.69 -4.30
N LYS A 980 20.84 -15.87 -4.23
CA LYS A 980 20.94 -16.93 -5.25
C LYS A 980 22.39 -17.36 -5.55
N SER A 981 23.21 -17.40 -4.50
CA SER A 981 24.66 -17.60 -4.54
C SER A 981 25.06 -18.80 -5.41
N GLN A 982 26.00 -18.58 -6.33
CA GLN A 982 26.66 -19.62 -7.11
C GLN A 982 28.07 -19.83 -6.57
N CYS A 983 28.45 -21.08 -6.37
CA CYS A 983 29.65 -21.46 -5.63
C CYS A 983 30.55 -22.33 -6.49
N PHE A 984 31.76 -21.85 -6.74
CA PHE A 984 32.79 -22.49 -7.57
C PHE A 984 33.89 -23.03 -6.65
N PRO A 985 34.03 -24.35 -6.53
CA PRO A 985 34.93 -24.95 -5.56
C PRO A 985 36.37 -25.05 -6.08
N LEU A 986 37.34 -25.13 -5.16
CA LEU A 986 38.71 -25.51 -5.49
C LEU A 986 38.81 -27.02 -5.74
N TYR A 987 38.14 -27.82 -4.91
CA TYR A 987 38.16 -29.29 -4.99
C TYR A 987 36.78 -29.91 -5.21
N LEU A 988 36.76 -31.08 -5.84
CA LEU A 988 35.62 -31.98 -5.91
C LEU A 988 35.92 -33.29 -5.17
N TYR A 989 34.91 -33.83 -4.51
CA TYR A 989 34.94 -35.11 -3.83
C TYR A 989 34.09 -36.13 -4.58
N ASP A 990 34.75 -37.14 -5.15
CA ASP A 990 34.07 -38.25 -5.81
C ASP A 990 33.98 -39.46 -4.87
N VAL A 991 32.88 -40.19 -5.01
CA VAL A 991 32.68 -41.46 -4.30
C VAL A 991 33.35 -42.54 -5.14
N VAL A 992 34.31 -43.25 -4.56
CA VAL A 992 34.90 -44.44 -5.17
C VAL A 992 33.97 -45.60 -4.82
N ASP A 993 33.26 -46.14 -5.81
CA ASP A 993 32.71 -47.49 -5.68
C ASP A 993 33.91 -48.44 -5.79
N GLU A 994 34.30 -49.10 -4.69
CA GLU A 994 35.17 -50.26 -4.83
C GLU A 994 34.39 -51.30 -5.63
N ASP A 995 34.89 -51.62 -6.83
CA ASP A 995 34.42 -52.72 -7.64
C ASP A 995 34.20 -53.95 -6.76
N LEU A 996 32.96 -54.46 -6.75
CA LEU A 996 32.57 -55.74 -6.19
C LEU A 996 33.25 -56.88 -6.98
N GLY A 997 34.56 -57.02 -6.79
CA GLY A 997 35.36 -58.14 -7.23
C GLY A 997 35.21 -59.29 -6.25
N THR A 998 34.35 -60.25 -6.59
CA THR A 998 34.40 -61.68 -6.20
C THR A 998 34.50 -62.05 -4.71
N GLN A 999 33.39 -62.57 -4.20
CA GLN A 999 33.24 -63.57 -3.12
C GLN A 999 33.93 -63.30 -1.77
N GLY A 1000 33.08 -62.98 -0.77
CA GLY A 1000 33.28 -63.40 0.62
C GLY A 1000 33.47 -62.27 1.62
N ASP A 1001 32.37 -61.83 2.24
CA ASP A 1001 32.15 -61.84 3.70
C ASP A 1001 31.10 -60.77 4.09
N LEU A 1002 29.91 -61.19 4.49
CA LEU A 1002 28.73 -60.36 4.79
C LEU A 1002 28.78 -59.75 6.21
N LEU A 1003 29.97 -59.64 6.82
CA LEU A 1003 30.15 -59.26 8.23
C LEU A 1003 31.24 -58.20 8.48
N SER A 1004 31.78 -57.51 7.47
CA SER A 1004 32.70 -56.40 7.73
C SER A 1004 31.95 -55.11 8.08
N VAL A 1005 32.12 -54.69 9.34
CA VAL A 1005 31.64 -53.44 9.93
C VAL A 1005 32.09 -52.21 9.12
N SER A 1006 31.16 -51.27 8.95
CA SER A 1006 31.28 -50.00 8.24
C SER A 1006 32.62 -49.28 8.44
N THR A 1007 33.45 -49.25 7.39
CA THR A 1007 34.45 -48.19 7.18
C THR A 1007 33.82 -47.13 6.28
N LYS A 1008 33.98 -45.85 6.65
CA LYS A 1008 33.44 -44.71 5.88
C LYS A 1008 33.94 -44.79 4.42
N PRO A 1009 33.12 -44.48 3.41
CA PRO A 1009 33.57 -44.48 2.02
C PRO A 1009 34.77 -43.52 1.88
N VAL A 1010 35.90 -44.04 1.42
CA VAL A 1010 37.09 -43.23 1.13
C VAL A 1010 36.76 -42.36 -0.08
N ARG A 1011 36.67 -41.05 0.12
CA ARG A 1011 36.35 -40.08 -0.94
C ARG A 1011 37.65 -39.54 -1.54
N GLN A 1012 37.79 -39.63 -2.86
CA GLN A 1012 38.96 -39.10 -3.55
C GLN A 1012 38.78 -37.61 -3.84
N ARG A 1013 39.76 -36.79 -3.43
CA ARG A 1013 39.79 -35.34 -3.69
C ARG A 1013 40.54 -35.06 -4.99
N ARG A 1014 39.98 -34.21 -5.85
CA ARG A 1014 40.63 -33.72 -7.08
C ARG A 1014 40.32 -32.25 -7.34
N ASP A 1015 41.09 -31.60 -8.20
CA ASP A 1015 40.88 -30.21 -8.58
C ASP A 1015 39.58 -30.04 -9.38
N ALA A 1016 38.86 -28.95 -9.09
CA ALA A 1016 37.66 -28.58 -9.82
C ALA A 1016 37.94 -27.78 -11.10
N VAL A 1017 39.10 -27.10 -11.17
CA VAL A 1017 39.55 -26.42 -12.39
C VAL A 1017 39.92 -27.46 -13.44
N THR A 1018 39.36 -27.32 -14.64
CA THR A 1018 39.56 -28.27 -15.73
C THR A 1018 40.96 -28.12 -16.35
N ASP A 1019 41.44 -29.18 -17.01
CA ASP A 1019 42.69 -29.11 -17.76
C ASP A 1019 42.57 -28.19 -18.98
N GLU A 1020 41.37 -28.10 -19.58
CA GLU A 1020 41.05 -27.17 -20.67
C GLU A 1020 41.13 -25.71 -20.22
N GLY A 1021 40.57 -25.41 -19.04
CA GLY A 1021 40.65 -24.09 -18.42
C GLY A 1021 42.09 -23.69 -18.15
N LEU A 1022 42.91 -24.60 -17.62
CA LEU A 1022 44.34 -24.37 -17.43
C LEU A 1022 45.07 -24.14 -18.77
N ALA A 1023 44.77 -24.94 -19.79
CA ALA A 1023 45.36 -24.82 -21.12
C ALA A 1023 45.05 -23.45 -21.78
N HIS A 1024 43.87 -22.88 -21.51
CA HIS A 1024 43.50 -21.54 -21.98
C HIS A 1024 44.49 -20.47 -21.46
N PHE A 1025 44.83 -20.50 -20.17
CA PHE A 1025 45.80 -19.57 -19.58
C PHE A 1025 47.25 -19.86 -20.03
N HIS A 1026 47.63 -21.12 -20.22
CA HIS A 1026 48.94 -21.45 -20.79
C HIS A 1026 49.12 -20.95 -22.23
N LYS A 1027 48.04 -20.95 -23.02
CA LYS A 1027 48.06 -20.40 -24.38
C LYS A 1027 48.25 -18.88 -24.37
N ALA A 1028 47.64 -18.17 -23.42
CA ALA A 1028 47.82 -16.73 -23.25
C ALA A 1028 49.22 -16.36 -22.74
N TYR A 1029 49.82 -17.18 -21.87
CA TYR A 1029 51.13 -16.92 -21.26
C TYR A 1029 52.15 -18.04 -21.54
N PRO A 1030 52.67 -18.14 -22.78
CA PRO A 1030 53.61 -19.20 -23.14
C PRO A 1030 54.90 -19.11 -22.31
N GLY A 1031 55.36 -20.26 -21.80
CA GLY A 1031 56.61 -20.38 -21.05
C GLY A 1031 56.53 -20.00 -19.56
N LYS A 1032 55.33 -19.72 -19.02
CA LYS A 1032 55.12 -19.50 -17.58
C LYS A 1032 54.51 -20.74 -16.91
N HIS A 1033 54.98 -21.05 -15.71
CA HIS A 1033 54.46 -22.15 -14.90
C HIS A 1033 53.26 -21.66 -14.08
N ILE A 1034 52.05 -21.97 -14.53
CA ILE A 1034 50.77 -21.60 -13.91
C ILE A 1034 50.11 -22.89 -13.43
N SER A 1035 49.67 -22.95 -12.17
CA SER A 1035 48.92 -24.08 -11.61
C SER A 1035 47.41 -23.81 -11.61
N LYS A 1036 46.60 -24.85 -11.39
CA LYS A 1036 45.13 -24.72 -11.23
C LYS A 1036 44.75 -23.82 -10.05
N GLU A 1037 45.52 -23.89 -8.97
CA GLU A 1037 45.34 -23.04 -7.80
C GLU A 1037 45.62 -21.56 -8.11
N ASP A 1038 46.65 -21.27 -8.91
CA ASP A 1038 46.95 -19.90 -9.35
C ASP A 1038 45.79 -19.29 -10.14
N VAL A 1039 45.16 -20.10 -11.00
CA VAL A 1039 43.99 -19.70 -11.79
C VAL A 1039 42.78 -19.48 -10.89
N PHE A 1040 42.55 -20.34 -9.89
CA PHE A 1040 41.48 -20.16 -8.91
C PHE A 1040 41.57 -18.82 -8.19
N PHE A 1041 42.75 -18.45 -7.70
CA PHE A 1041 42.95 -17.16 -7.04
C PHE A 1041 42.97 -15.99 -8.01
N TYR A 1042 43.46 -16.17 -9.25
CA TYR A 1042 43.34 -15.16 -10.31
C TYR A 1042 41.88 -14.77 -10.53
N VAL A 1043 40.97 -15.75 -10.63
CA VAL A 1043 39.53 -15.50 -10.76
C VAL A 1043 39.04 -14.67 -9.57
N TYR A 1044 39.41 -15.04 -8.34
CA TYR A 1044 38.94 -14.30 -7.17
C TYR A 1044 39.43 -12.85 -7.13
N GLY A 1045 40.69 -12.60 -7.50
CA GLY A 1045 41.24 -11.24 -7.63
C GLY A 1045 40.56 -10.43 -8.74
N LEU A 1046 40.37 -11.01 -9.92
CA LEU A 1046 39.70 -10.36 -11.04
C LEU A 1046 38.26 -9.97 -10.70
N LEU A 1047 37.53 -10.85 -10.02
CA LEU A 1047 36.15 -10.60 -9.59
C LEU A 1047 36.05 -9.45 -8.57
N HIS A 1048 37.17 -8.94 -8.04
CA HIS A 1048 37.24 -7.75 -7.19
C HIS A 1048 37.69 -6.48 -7.92
N SER A 1049 38.09 -6.56 -9.20
CA SER A 1049 38.43 -5.39 -10.01
C SER A 1049 37.19 -4.50 -10.19
N PRO A 1050 37.26 -3.21 -9.82
CA PRO A 1050 36.19 -2.26 -10.09
C PRO A 1050 35.96 -2.09 -11.60
N GLU A 1051 37.04 -2.02 -12.40
CA GLU A 1051 36.96 -1.88 -13.85
C GLU A 1051 36.20 -3.04 -14.50
N TYR A 1052 36.45 -4.28 -14.06
CA TYR A 1052 35.72 -5.45 -14.56
C TYR A 1052 34.23 -5.39 -14.18
N ARG A 1053 33.94 -5.02 -12.92
CA ARG A 1053 32.56 -4.96 -12.41
C ARG A 1053 31.75 -3.85 -13.08
N ASP A 1054 32.34 -2.69 -13.31
CA ASP A 1054 31.66 -1.54 -13.89
C ASP A 1054 31.48 -1.72 -15.41
N ARG A 1055 32.50 -2.23 -16.11
CA ARG A 1055 32.45 -2.46 -17.56
C ARG A 1055 31.41 -3.52 -17.94
N TYR A 1056 31.30 -4.59 -17.16
CA TYR A 1056 30.42 -5.72 -17.45
C TYR A 1056 29.25 -5.81 -16.47
N ALA A 1057 28.84 -4.69 -15.84
CA ALA A 1057 27.77 -4.67 -14.84
C ALA A 1057 26.47 -5.31 -15.36
N ASP A 1058 26.08 -4.99 -16.60
CA ASP A 1058 24.86 -5.49 -17.24
C ASP A 1058 24.96 -6.99 -17.58
N ASN A 1059 26.12 -7.46 -18.04
CA ASN A 1059 26.40 -8.89 -18.24
C ASN A 1059 26.36 -9.63 -16.89
N LEU A 1060 27.08 -9.17 -15.87
CA LEU A 1060 27.14 -9.81 -14.55
C LEU A 1060 25.78 -9.87 -13.84
N ALA A 1061 24.84 -8.99 -14.21
CA ALA A 1061 23.46 -9.06 -13.73
C ALA A 1061 22.61 -10.13 -14.43
N LYS A 1062 22.97 -10.54 -15.66
CA LYS A 1062 22.13 -11.36 -16.55
C LYS A 1062 22.72 -12.74 -16.89
N GLU A 1063 24.02 -12.93 -16.72
CA GLU A 1063 24.75 -14.15 -17.02
C GLU A 1063 25.85 -14.43 -15.98
N LEU A 1064 26.42 -15.64 -15.99
CA LEU A 1064 27.54 -15.97 -15.10
C LEU A 1064 28.81 -15.26 -15.57
N PRO A 1065 29.76 -14.95 -14.66
CA PRO A 1065 31.02 -14.32 -15.03
C PRO A 1065 31.78 -15.10 -16.11
N CYS A 1066 32.35 -14.40 -17.09
CA CYS A 1066 33.31 -14.95 -18.04
C CYS A 1066 34.67 -14.29 -17.79
N ILE A 1067 35.74 -15.08 -17.81
CA ILE A 1067 37.03 -14.68 -17.24
C ILE A 1067 38.00 -14.32 -18.37
N PRO A 1068 38.31 -13.03 -18.61
CA PRO A 1068 39.35 -12.65 -19.54
C PRO A 1068 40.75 -13.10 -19.08
N CYS A 1069 41.65 -13.28 -20.04
CA CYS A 1069 43.09 -13.21 -19.81
C CYS A 1069 43.54 -11.76 -19.95
N VAL A 1070 44.37 -11.27 -19.02
CA VAL A 1070 45.00 -9.96 -19.16
C VAL A 1070 46.19 -10.04 -20.13
N GLN A 1071 46.60 -8.91 -20.70
CA GLN A 1071 47.63 -8.88 -21.74
C GLN A 1071 49.01 -9.36 -21.26
N THR A 1072 49.35 -9.12 -19.99
CA THR A 1072 50.68 -9.40 -19.45
C THR A 1072 50.65 -10.49 -18.38
N ALA A 1073 51.68 -11.34 -18.37
CA ALA A 1073 51.87 -12.33 -17.31
C ALA A 1073 52.08 -11.67 -15.93
N GLU A 1074 52.63 -10.45 -15.88
CA GLU A 1074 52.75 -9.67 -14.65
C GLU A 1074 51.39 -9.27 -14.09
N GLY A 1075 50.46 -8.84 -14.96
CA GLY A 1075 49.07 -8.59 -14.60
C GLY A 1075 48.39 -9.85 -14.02
N PHE A 1076 48.58 -11.01 -14.65
CA PHE A 1076 48.05 -12.28 -14.15
C PHE A 1076 48.52 -12.57 -12.72
N TRP A 1077 49.83 -12.45 -12.46
CA TRP A 1077 50.38 -12.66 -11.11
C TRP A 1077 49.95 -11.57 -10.13
N GLY A 1078 49.71 -10.34 -10.58
CA GLY A 1078 49.11 -9.27 -9.79
C GLY A 1078 47.72 -9.66 -9.27
N PHE A 1079 46.81 -10.05 -10.16
CA PHE A 1079 45.48 -10.52 -9.80
C PHE A 1079 45.50 -11.80 -8.96
N SER A 1080 46.36 -12.78 -9.29
CA SER A 1080 46.45 -14.03 -8.53
C SER A 1080 46.97 -13.82 -7.10
N LYS A 1081 47.99 -12.99 -6.89
CA LYS A 1081 48.50 -12.63 -5.56
C LYS A 1081 47.46 -11.86 -4.75
N ALA A 1082 46.82 -10.86 -5.35
CA ALA A 1082 45.74 -10.13 -4.69
C ALA A 1082 44.59 -11.05 -4.31
N GLY A 1083 44.20 -11.98 -5.19
CA GLY A 1083 43.18 -12.99 -4.93
C GLY A 1083 43.54 -13.91 -3.75
N ARG A 1084 44.80 -14.34 -3.62
CA ARG A 1084 45.28 -15.11 -2.46
C ARG A 1084 45.18 -14.30 -1.16
N SER A 1085 45.63 -13.04 -1.18
CA SER A 1085 45.55 -12.15 -0.01
C SER A 1085 44.10 -11.89 0.41
N LEU A 1086 43.20 -11.63 -0.56
CA LEU A 1086 41.77 -11.46 -0.30
C LEU A 1086 41.14 -12.74 0.23
N ALA A 1087 41.48 -13.90 -0.34
CA ALA A 1087 40.98 -15.20 0.11
C ALA A 1087 41.33 -15.46 1.57
N GLU A 1088 42.62 -15.33 1.92
CA GLU A 1088 43.11 -15.51 3.28
C GLU A 1088 42.40 -14.58 4.28
N LEU A 1089 42.24 -13.31 3.92
CA LEU A 1089 41.54 -12.32 4.74
C LEU A 1089 40.05 -12.66 4.93
N HIS A 1090 39.38 -13.06 3.86
CA HIS A 1090 37.93 -13.30 3.86
C HIS A 1090 37.53 -14.64 4.49
N ILE A 1091 38.36 -15.69 4.44
CA ILE A 1091 38.06 -16.97 5.12
C ILE A 1091 38.40 -16.91 6.61
N ASN A 1092 39.41 -16.12 6.98
CA ASN A 1092 39.89 -15.97 8.36
C ASN A 1092 39.42 -14.65 8.99
N TYR A 1093 38.30 -14.10 8.54
CA TYR A 1093 37.73 -12.84 9.05
C TYR A 1093 37.48 -12.85 10.58
N GLU A 1094 37.19 -14.03 11.14
CA GLU A 1094 36.99 -14.19 12.59
C GLU A 1094 38.29 -14.17 13.39
N SER A 1095 39.45 -14.29 12.74
CA SER A 1095 40.79 -14.31 13.34
C SER A 1095 41.66 -13.13 12.93
N ALA A 1096 41.12 -12.20 12.12
CA ALA A 1096 41.81 -10.97 11.75
C ALA A 1096 42.18 -10.11 12.98
N GLU A 1097 43.14 -9.20 12.80
CA GLU A 1097 43.57 -8.28 13.85
C GLU A 1097 42.42 -7.33 14.24
N LEU A 1098 42.30 -7.07 15.55
CA LEU A 1098 41.29 -6.16 16.08
C LEU A 1098 41.63 -4.71 15.71
N PHE A 1099 40.70 -4.02 15.09
CA PHE A 1099 40.86 -2.58 14.84
C PHE A 1099 40.90 -1.81 16.18
N PRO A 1100 41.86 -0.89 16.39
CA PRO A 1100 42.02 -0.15 17.64
C PRO A 1100 40.99 1.00 17.78
N ALA A 1101 39.69 0.67 17.76
CA ALA A 1101 38.62 1.64 17.99
C ALA A 1101 38.48 2.00 19.47
N LYS A 1102 37.93 3.19 19.73
CA LYS A 1102 37.61 3.64 21.09
C LYS A 1102 36.31 3.00 21.57
N VAL A 1103 36.44 1.96 22.40
CA VAL A 1103 35.31 1.26 23.04
C VAL A 1103 35.10 1.82 24.45
N SER A 1104 33.90 2.31 24.73
CA SER A 1104 33.50 2.81 26.05
C SER A 1104 32.53 1.84 26.73
N GLY A 1105 32.82 1.49 27.99
CA GLY A 1105 31.95 0.67 28.84
C GLY A 1105 32.12 -0.85 28.65
N GLY A 1106 31.53 -1.64 29.57
CA GLY A 1106 31.59 -3.10 29.62
C GLY A 1106 32.87 -3.65 30.26
N SER A 1107 32.76 -4.25 31.46
CA SER A 1107 33.92 -4.83 32.18
C SER A 1107 33.75 -6.33 32.44
N ALA A 1108 32.51 -6.78 32.66
CA ALA A 1108 32.18 -8.17 32.97
C ALA A 1108 31.67 -8.93 31.74
N ALA A 1109 31.78 -10.27 31.75
CA ALA A 1109 31.32 -11.13 30.65
C ALA A 1109 29.82 -10.93 30.30
N GLY A 1110 28.98 -10.68 31.30
CA GLY A 1110 27.54 -10.41 31.10
C GLY A 1110 27.22 -9.06 30.47
N ASP A 1111 28.18 -8.13 30.38
CA ASP A 1111 27.97 -6.81 29.77
C ASP A 1111 28.02 -6.85 28.24
N PHE A 1112 28.50 -7.95 27.64
CA PHE A 1112 28.69 -8.09 26.19
C PHE A 1112 27.52 -8.77 25.48
N ARG A 1113 26.39 -8.99 26.16
CA ARG A 1113 25.18 -9.48 25.50
C ARG A 1113 24.61 -8.42 24.55
N VAL A 1114 24.34 -8.80 23.30
CA VAL A 1114 23.71 -7.94 22.29
C VAL A 1114 22.24 -8.29 22.11
N GLU A 1115 21.35 -7.32 22.26
CA GLU A 1115 19.95 -7.45 21.82
C GLU A 1115 19.81 -6.98 20.37
N LYS A 1116 20.23 -5.74 20.11
CA LYS A 1116 20.24 -5.14 18.78
C LYS A 1116 21.18 -3.93 18.73
N MET A 1117 22.20 -4.00 17.88
CA MET A 1117 23.11 -2.87 17.64
C MET A 1117 22.42 -1.73 16.88
N LYS A 1118 22.80 -0.49 17.16
CA LYS A 1118 22.24 0.71 16.52
C LYS A 1118 23.32 1.75 16.27
N TYR A 1119 23.33 2.33 15.07
CA TYR A 1119 24.17 3.49 14.79
C TYR A 1119 23.71 4.72 15.57
N GLY A 1120 24.66 5.63 15.83
CA GLY A 1120 24.38 6.96 16.35
C GLY A 1120 23.50 7.77 15.40
N LYS A 1121 23.06 8.94 15.84
CA LYS A 1121 22.23 9.86 15.05
C LYS A 1121 22.87 11.23 14.95
N LYS A 1122 22.93 11.77 13.73
CA LYS A 1122 23.28 13.17 13.44
C LYS A 1122 22.08 13.84 12.78
N GLY A 1123 21.20 14.43 13.60
CA GLY A 1123 19.90 14.95 13.15
C GLY A 1123 18.96 13.82 12.71
N LYS A 1124 18.46 13.87 11.47
CA LYS A 1124 17.64 12.79 10.87
C LYS A 1124 18.47 11.65 10.24
N ASN A 1125 19.79 11.85 10.06
CA ASN A 1125 20.67 10.89 9.39
C ASN A 1125 21.41 10.01 10.39
N LYS A 1126 21.83 8.82 9.93
CA LYS A 1126 22.67 7.91 10.70
C LYS A 1126 24.08 8.50 10.84
N ASP A 1127 24.63 8.41 12.04
CA ASP A 1127 26.04 8.67 12.29
C ASP A 1127 26.81 7.35 12.26
N LEU A 1128 27.57 7.12 11.19
CA LEU A 1128 28.36 5.90 11.00
C LEU A 1128 29.68 5.90 11.78
N SER A 1129 30.06 7.04 12.39
CA SER A 1129 31.27 7.11 13.24
C SER A 1129 31.07 6.48 14.62
N THR A 1130 29.82 6.28 15.03
CA THR A 1130 29.43 5.79 16.36
C THR A 1130 28.46 4.62 16.26
N LEU A 1131 28.77 3.52 16.93
CA LEU A 1131 27.90 2.36 17.07
C LEU A 1131 27.56 2.11 18.54
N HIS A 1132 26.27 2.11 18.88
CA HIS A 1132 25.77 1.61 20.15
C HIS A 1132 25.63 0.09 20.06
N TYR A 1133 26.52 -0.64 20.74
CA TYR A 1133 26.52 -2.09 20.77
C TYR A 1133 25.34 -2.60 21.63
N ASN A 1134 25.19 -2.03 22.83
CA ASN A 1134 24.05 -2.19 23.73
C ASN A 1134 23.97 -0.98 24.67
N ASP A 1135 23.16 -1.05 25.74
CA ASP A 1135 23.00 0.06 26.70
C ASP A 1135 24.27 0.37 27.53
N LYS A 1136 25.26 -0.53 27.53
CA LYS A 1136 26.48 -0.45 28.34
C LYS A 1136 27.74 -0.18 27.53
N VAL A 1137 27.78 -0.63 26.28
CA VAL A 1137 28.97 -0.61 25.41
C VAL A 1137 28.68 0.21 24.16
N SER A 1138 29.58 1.12 23.82
CA SER A 1138 29.54 1.90 22.58
C SER A 1138 30.93 1.97 21.96
N ILE A 1139 30.97 2.02 20.63
CA ILE A 1139 32.18 2.12 19.82
C ILE A 1139 32.14 3.48 19.12
N THR A 1140 33.22 4.24 19.26
CA THR A 1140 33.39 5.57 18.66
C THR A 1140 34.64 5.61 17.80
N ASP A 1141 34.74 6.62 16.93
CA ASP A 1141 35.84 6.83 16.01
C ASP A 1141 35.99 5.72 14.94
N ILE A 1142 34.85 5.21 14.43
CA ILE A 1142 34.83 4.22 13.35
C ILE A 1142 35.19 4.92 12.02
N PRO A 1143 36.19 4.42 11.25
CA PRO A 1143 36.58 5.02 9.98
C PRO A 1143 35.49 4.84 8.92
N LEU A 1144 35.08 5.94 8.28
CA LEU A 1144 34.01 5.92 7.28
C LEU A 1144 34.36 5.11 6.02
N THR A 1145 35.65 5.04 5.67
CA THR A 1145 36.16 4.26 4.53
C THR A 1145 35.92 2.75 4.71
N ALA A 1146 35.79 2.25 5.94
CA ALA A 1146 35.46 0.84 6.18
C ALA A 1146 34.06 0.45 5.65
N TYR A 1147 33.17 1.42 5.43
CA TYR A 1147 31.84 1.18 4.87
C TYR A 1147 31.83 1.07 3.34
N GLU A 1148 32.94 1.39 2.67
CA GLU A 1148 33.05 1.32 1.21
C GLU A 1148 33.11 -0.12 0.69
N TYR A 1149 33.58 -1.06 1.53
CA TYR A 1149 33.54 -2.48 1.18
C TYR A 1149 32.10 -3.03 1.24
N ILE A 1150 31.48 -3.10 0.07
CA ILE A 1150 30.13 -3.61 -0.13
C ILE A 1150 30.17 -5.06 -0.60
N VAL A 1151 29.42 -5.92 0.08
CA VAL A 1151 29.22 -7.32 -0.28
C VAL A 1151 27.74 -7.68 -0.14
N GLY A 1152 27.13 -8.28 -1.16
CA GLY A 1152 25.70 -8.63 -1.13
C GLY A 1152 24.78 -7.41 -0.94
N GLY A 1153 25.17 -6.25 -1.51
CA GLY A 1153 24.39 -5.01 -1.54
C GLY A 1153 24.43 -4.12 -0.29
N LYS A 1154 25.19 -4.49 0.75
CA LYS A 1154 25.41 -3.64 1.92
C LYS A 1154 26.87 -3.67 2.39
N PRO A 1155 27.32 -2.65 3.15
CA PRO A 1155 28.64 -2.68 3.78
C PRO A 1155 28.85 -3.95 4.61
N ALA A 1156 30.09 -4.46 4.64
CA ALA A 1156 30.45 -5.61 5.47
C ALA A 1156 30.06 -5.42 6.95
N LEU A 1157 30.27 -4.22 7.49
CA LEU A 1157 29.92 -3.85 8.87
C LEU A 1157 28.40 -3.93 9.12
N ASP A 1158 27.59 -3.53 8.14
CA ASP A 1158 26.12 -3.60 8.20
C ASP A 1158 25.61 -5.05 8.24
N TRP A 1159 26.38 -6.03 7.75
CA TRP A 1159 26.05 -7.45 7.94
C TRP A 1159 26.16 -7.86 9.40
N VAL A 1160 27.25 -7.47 10.07
CA VAL A 1160 27.47 -7.78 11.49
C VAL A 1160 26.40 -7.10 12.34
N VAL A 1161 26.14 -5.81 12.14
CA VAL A 1161 25.13 -5.04 12.89
C VAL A 1161 23.71 -5.60 12.72
N ASP A 1162 23.35 -6.07 11.52
CA ASP A 1162 22.02 -6.63 11.22
C ASP A 1162 21.84 -8.08 11.73
N ARG A 1163 22.94 -8.85 11.82
CA ARG A 1163 22.87 -10.29 12.13
C ARG A 1163 23.23 -10.63 13.58
N GLN A 1164 24.08 -9.84 14.22
CA GLN A 1164 24.43 -9.98 15.63
C GLN A 1164 23.32 -9.35 16.49
N CYS A 1165 22.18 -10.03 16.56
CA CYS A 1165 21.01 -9.61 17.32
C CYS A 1165 20.21 -10.82 17.82
N VAL A 1166 19.28 -10.58 18.73
CA VAL A 1166 18.23 -11.55 19.07
C VAL A 1166 17.04 -11.34 18.16
N LYS A 1167 16.65 -12.38 17.44
CA LYS A 1167 15.49 -12.33 16.54
C LYS A 1167 14.57 -13.52 16.75
N THR A 1168 13.28 -13.23 16.93
CA THR A 1168 12.23 -14.25 17.00
C THR A 1168 11.49 -14.31 15.67
N ASP A 1169 11.36 -15.50 15.09
CA ASP A 1169 10.46 -15.70 13.96
C ASP A 1169 9.01 -15.63 14.43
N LYS A 1170 8.20 -14.79 13.79
CA LYS A 1170 6.82 -14.54 14.24
C LYS A 1170 5.90 -15.73 14.00
N ALA A 1171 6.17 -16.54 12.98
CA ALA A 1171 5.28 -17.64 12.59
C ALA A 1171 5.57 -18.89 13.43
N SER A 1172 6.84 -19.27 13.57
CA SER A 1172 7.22 -20.45 14.37
C SER A 1172 7.42 -20.17 15.86
N GLY A 1173 7.63 -18.91 16.25
CA GLY A 1173 8.01 -18.54 17.62
C GLY A 1173 9.46 -18.90 17.98
N ILE A 1174 10.25 -19.45 17.04
CA ILE A 1174 11.64 -19.85 17.29
C ILE A 1174 12.51 -18.60 17.45
N VAL A 1175 13.30 -18.59 18.52
CA VAL A 1175 14.28 -17.55 18.81
C VAL A 1175 15.63 -17.96 18.23
N ASN A 1176 16.28 -17.03 17.52
CA ASN A 1176 17.66 -17.13 17.10
C ASN A 1176 18.45 -16.03 17.83
N ASP A 1177 19.29 -16.45 18.77
CA ASP A 1177 20.09 -15.57 19.61
C ASP A 1177 21.58 -15.68 19.23
N ALA A 1178 22.09 -14.67 18.53
CA ALA A 1178 23.49 -14.64 18.08
C ALA A 1178 24.51 -14.77 19.23
N ASN A 1179 24.14 -14.43 20.47
CA ASN A 1179 25.03 -14.59 21.63
C ASN A 1179 25.28 -16.06 21.97
N GLU A 1180 24.40 -16.98 21.58
CA GLU A 1180 24.60 -18.41 21.80
C GLU A 1180 25.75 -18.95 20.96
N TRP A 1181 25.97 -18.42 19.75
CA TRP A 1181 27.16 -18.73 18.96
C TRP A 1181 28.45 -18.30 19.68
N ALA A 1182 28.43 -17.09 20.26
CA ALA A 1182 29.55 -16.54 21.02
C ALA A 1182 29.89 -17.40 22.24
N ILE A 1183 28.89 -17.88 22.97
CA ILE A 1183 29.06 -18.62 24.24
C ILE A 1183 29.31 -20.11 23.99
N GLU A 1184 28.49 -20.77 23.17
CA GLU A 1184 28.56 -22.22 22.96
C GLU A 1184 29.69 -22.61 22.00
N THR A 1185 29.81 -21.89 20.88
CA THR A 1185 30.70 -22.29 19.78
C THR A 1185 32.06 -21.62 19.91
N MET A 1186 32.09 -20.29 20.07
CA MET A 1186 33.34 -19.53 20.16
C MET A 1186 33.92 -19.47 21.57
N LYS A 1187 33.13 -19.81 22.60
CA LYS A 1187 33.51 -19.73 24.02
C LYS A 1187 34.07 -18.35 24.42
N ASN A 1188 33.57 -17.29 23.78
CA ASN A 1188 33.97 -15.91 24.01
C ASN A 1188 32.73 -14.99 24.00
N PRO A 1189 32.23 -14.53 25.15
CA PRO A 1189 31.10 -13.59 25.22
C PRO A 1189 31.34 -12.25 24.52
N LYS A 1190 32.61 -11.85 24.32
CA LYS A 1190 32.98 -10.63 23.58
C LYS A 1190 33.00 -10.83 22.06
N TYR A 1191 32.76 -12.05 21.58
CA TYR A 1191 32.87 -12.39 20.16
C TYR A 1191 32.07 -11.45 19.23
N PRO A 1192 30.80 -11.06 19.49
CA PRO A 1192 30.09 -10.19 18.56
C PRO A 1192 30.71 -8.79 18.45
N LEU A 1193 31.28 -8.27 19.55
CA LEU A 1193 32.03 -7.01 19.57
C LEU A 1193 33.36 -7.15 18.82
N GLU A 1194 34.13 -8.19 19.13
CA GLU A 1194 35.40 -8.47 18.46
C GLU A 1194 35.21 -8.71 16.96
N LEU A 1195 34.16 -9.44 16.57
CA LEU A 1195 33.81 -9.67 15.18
C LEU A 1195 33.57 -8.34 14.44
N PHE A 1196 32.85 -7.40 15.04
CA PHE A 1196 32.65 -6.07 14.44
C PHE A 1196 33.99 -5.34 14.23
N LEU A 1197 34.87 -5.36 15.24
CA LEU A 1197 36.20 -4.73 15.14
C LEU A 1197 37.11 -5.42 14.11
N ARG A 1198 37.06 -6.75 14.01
CA ARG A 1198 37.79 -7.51 12.99
C ARG A 1198 37.28 -7.20 11.59
N VAL A 1199 35.97 -7.06 11.42
CA VAL A 1199 35.35 -6.73 10.12
C VAL A 1199 35.68 -5.29 9.69
N ILE A 1200 35.97 -4.36 10.61
CA ILE A 1200 36.56 -3.05 10.25
C ILE A 1200 37.91 -3.26 9.57
N THR A 1201 38.82 -4.00 10.21
CA THR A 1201 40.16 -4.30 9.65
C THR A 1201 40.05 -5.00 8.30
N VAL A 1202 39.19 -6.04 8.21
CA VAL A 1202 38.94 -6.77 6.95
C VAL A 1202 38.49 -5.82 5.86
N SER A 1203 37.55 -4.92 6.15
CA SER A 1203 37.04 -3.98 5.14
C SER A 1203 38.11 -3.01 4.63
N LEU A 1204 38.93 -2.46 5.54
CA LEU A 1204 40.02 -1.54 5.18
C LEU A 1204 41.12 -2.24 4.36
N GLU A 1205 41.57 -3.42 4.79
CA GLU A 1205 42.59 -4.16 4.06
C GLU A 1205 42.07 -4.70 2.73
N THR A 1206 40.79 -5.10 2.64
CA THR A 1206 40.16 -5.45 1.37
C THR A 1206 40.19 -4.28 0.40
N MET A 1207 39.77 -3.09 0.81
CA MET A 1207 39.78 -1.90 -0.07
C MET A 1207 41.20 -1.53 -0.49
N LYS A 1208 42.18 -1.59 0.41
CA LYS A 1208 43.59 -1.38 0.09
C LYS A 1208 44.14 -2.37 -0.94
N ILE A 1209 43.76 -3.64 -0.86
CA ILE A 1209 44.14 -4.64 -1.87
C ILE A 1209 43.46 -4.32 -3.20
N VAL A 1210 42.17 -3.99 -3.18
CA VAL A 1210 41.38 -3.66 -4.39
C VAL A 1210 41.93 -2.42 -5.11
N GLU A 1211 42.28 -1.37 -4.38
CA GLU A 1211 42.90 -0.15 -4.92
C GLU A 1211 44.31 -0.41 -5.48
N SER A 1212 44.99 -1.46 -5.01
CA SER A 1212 46.32 -1.86 -5.50
C SER A 1212 46.29 -2.83 -6.70
N LEU A 1213 45.08 -3.20 -7.18
CA LEU A 1213 44.96 -4.10 -8.33
C LEU A 1213 45.56 -3.46 -9.58
N PRO A 1214 46.20 -4.26 -10.46
CA PRO A 1214 46.66 -3.75 -11.75
C PRO A 1214 45.48 -3.35 -12.64
N PRO A 1215 45.69 -2.43 -13.61
CA PRO A 1215 44.64 -2.06 -14.57
C PRO A 1215 44.18 -3.28 -15.39
N LEU A 1216 42.91 -3.28 -15.79
CA LEU A 1216 42.30 -4.35 -16.58
C LEU A 1216 42.59 -4.16 -18.07
N ASP A 1217 43.82 -4.48 -18.47
CA ASP A 1217 44.21 -4.58 -19.88
C ASP A 1217 43.97 -6.01 -20.39
N ILE A 1218 42.91 -6.17 -21.20
CA ILE A 1218 42.48 -7.45 -21.81
C ILE A 1218 43.12 -7.62 -23.19
#